data_AF-A0A821ZCC7-F1
#
_entry.id   AF-A0A821ZCC7-F1
#
_cell.length_a   1.000
_cell.length_b   1.000
_cell.length_c   1.000
_cell.angle_alpha   90.00
_cell.angle_beta   90.00
_cell.angle_gamma   90.00
#
_symmetry.space_group_name_H-M   'P 1'
#
loop_
_entity.id
_entity.type
_entity.pdbx_description
1 polymer ?
#
loop_
_entity_poly.entity_id
_entity_poly.type
_entity_poly.pdbx_seq_one_letter_code
_entity_poly.pdbx_strand_id
1 'polypeptide(L)'
;KKPLFQSIQRNFHHLFNLNNCLLNNRISCRFQSFESKSNEDFISSTSHQINCDIYILTKDGDLQVHRGPFDRAQICQQYNLAPRDLQKLDTNLLINVPIIDIRQNRFICFSFRRLRSLVESDRSIYFVPSADKVIGEPFGIKDAVHWERIAQAYNRNVRYIYELYNERYVTCNRTLNNNIDLIPFEFRITEINLETVAHQLKLKTNELLHEFQNVRERAYSRITVVRLRELALLKEKVDKYKRNAELAHQSILDVLAHDEDMIGMYLTDNRKRDISDHIEIELLLEACTKQMAEVRRSISDLSDSVHTLESATGFMLDAVRNELLAFEIRINIITMGFGVGAFITGIYGMNLLNGLEQNPYTFYILTVNVSYGLNNGLGKTPQMGWNSWYNFWCNYTEKMIQQTVDIIINSGLASVGYEYINLDDCWQISRDANGTIQADPKVFPSGIPALIDYVHSRKLKFGLYSDAGYKTCAGRPGSLGYEKQDATTYASWGVDYLKYDNCNTDGTKPEVRYPVMRDALNATGRPIFYSLCEWGVDTPALWAADVGNSWRTTGDISDTWDSMISTIDTNNQFADKAGPGGWNDPDMLRIGNGGMTDTEYISYFSLWAISKAPLLIGGDVTKMSQATLNIYLNSEVIAINQDSLGVQGKKIVISSSQLPNASNMVFLSDCSSIKNIEQRQKWMYDPQNSRILSNIDGKCLTIEQCDSGDTNDLIITSCYIDNSKAPCQGKNQQWTIDINKQTIVSQLNGKFLSVHNQNKRIVSVSSCSQSDSQTWIWDQTNGLLKHTDNGQCLTVEQSIEIWAGPLFDGSQAVLLLNRNSSTSEIITVKWTDLGWPANQWARVRDLWARKDVGIFFSSYTSPEIERHAVQMLKITPIQ
;
A
#
# COMPACT_ATOMS: atom_id res chain seq x y z
N LYS A 1 12.48 31.17 -41.09
CA LYS A 1 13.69 31.18 -40.23
C LYS A 1 14.34 32.59 -40.06
N LYS A 2 13.58 33.68 -39.94
CA LYS A 2 14.11 35.02 -39.57
C LYS A 2 13.27 35.87 -38.57
N PRO A 3 11.99 35.56 -38.21
CA PRO A 3 11.32 36.27 -37.12
C PRO A 3 11.52 35.66 -35.72
N LEU A 4 11.96 34.39 -35.63
CA LEU A 4 12.11 33.69 -34.34
C LEU A 4 13.36 34.12 -33.53
N PHE A 5 14.36 34.74 -34.20
CA PHE A 5 15.63 35.11 -33.57
C PHE A 5 15.60 36.48 -32.86
N GLN A 6 14.66 37.38 -33.23
CA GLN A 6 14.53 38.71 -32.59
C GLN A 6 13.73 38.68 -31.28
N SER A 7 12.86 37.68 -31.07
CA SER A 7 12.14 37.52 -29.79
C SER A 7 13.05 36.94 -28.68
N ILE A 8 14.01 36.09 -29.03
CA ILE A 8 14.95 35.48 -28.09
C ILE A 8 16.00 36.50 -27.59
N GLN A 9 16.37 37.49 -28.40
CA GLN A 9 17.37 38.50 -28.04
C GLN A 9 16.84 39.57 -27.04
N ARG A 10 15.52 39.84 -27.00
CA ARG A 10 14.90 40.76 -26.02
C ARG A 10 14.76 40.14 -24.63
N ASN A 11 14.50 38.83 -24.55
CA ASN A 11 14.35 38.15 -23.26
C ASN A 11 15.70 37.88 -22.56
N PHE A 12 16.80 37.77 -23.30
CA PHE A 12 18.14 37.63 -22.72
C PHE A 12 18.70 38.93 -22.10
N HIS A 13 18.22 40.11 -22.51
CA HIS A 13 18.71 41.39 -21.97
C HIS A 13 18.08 41.76 -20.61
N HIS A 14 16.88 41.25 -20.30
CA HIS A 14 16.24 41.44 -18.98
C HIS A 14 16.79 40.51 -17.90
N LEU A 15 17.26 39.31 -18.26
CA LEU A 15 17.85 38.35 -17.32
C LEU A 15 19.28 38.73 -16.88
N PHE A 16 19.99 39.57 -17.64
CA PHE A 16 21.33 40.05 -17.28
C PHE A 16 21.34 41.23 -16.28
N ASN A 17 20.22 41.95 -16.12
CA ASN A 17 20.12 43.11 -15.21
C ASN A 17 19.65 42.77 -13.79
N LEU A 18 19.05 41.60 -13.56
CA LEU A 18 18.67 41.14 -12.22
C LEU A 18 19.85 40.52 -11.43
N ASN A 19 20.87 40.02 -12.12
CA ASN A 19 22.07 39.44 -11.48
C ASN A 19 23.13 40.46 -11.07
N ASN A 20 23.06 41.71 -11.54
CA ASN A 20 24.03 42.76 -11.17
C ASN A 20 23.63 43.59 -9.94
N CYS A 21 22.45 43.39 -9.36
CA CYS A 21 22.03 44.07 -8.13
C CYS A 21 22.32 43.27 -6.84
N LEU A 22 22.78 42.01 -6.93
CA LEU A 22 23.09 41.16 -5.77
C LEU A 22 24.58 41.08 -5.42
N LEU A 23 25.43 41.89 -6.05
CA LEU A 23 26.90 41.80 -5.91
C LEU A 23 27.59 43.00 -5.23
N ASN A 24 26.86 43.97 -4.67
CA ASN A 24 27.49 45.05 -3.90
C ASN A 24 26.81 45.31 -2.55
N ASN A 25 27.36 44.69 -1.51
CA ASN A 25 27.12 44.94 -0.09
C ASN A 25 27.30 46.44 0.29
N ARG A 26 26.24 47.26 0.23
CA ARG A 26 26.15 48.55 0.97
C ARG A 26 24.71 48.94 1.35
N ILE A 27 24.37 48.70 2.61
CA ILE A 27 23.78 49.60 3.64
C ILE A 27 22.73 50.66 3.22
N SER A 28 21.64 50.66 4.02
CA SER A 28 20.72 51.78 4.40
C SER A 28 19.48 52.03 3.53
N CYS A 29 18.33 51.61 4.06
CA CYS A 29 17.03 52.23 3.75
C CYS A 29 16.53 52.97 4.98
N ARG A 30 16.77 54.29 5.01
CA ARG A 30 15.90 55.27 5.70
C ARG A 30 14.67 55.48 4.80
N PHE A 31 13.47 55.21 5.31
CA PHE A 31 12.24 55.69 4.67
C PHE A 31 12.08 57.18 5.01
N GLN A 32 12.39 58.03 4.03
CA GLN A 32 12.05 59.45 4.05
C GLN A 32 10.68 59.64 3.40
N SER A 33 9.86 60.48 4.04
CA SER A 33 8.54 60.93 3.62
C SER A 33 8.51 61.45 2.19
N PHE A 34 7.49 61.02 1.43
CA PHE A 34 7.05 61.71 0.22
C PHE A 34 5.63 62.22 0.46
N GLU A 35 5.55 63.46 0.92
CA GLU A 35 4.36 64.31 0.80
C GLU A 35 4.31 64.94 -0.59
N SER A 36 3.07 65.14 -1.05
CA SER A 36 2.64 66.00 -2.15
C SER A 36 2.97 65.56 -3.58
N LYS A 37 1.97 64.94 -4.23
CA LYS A 37 1.58 65.25 -5.61
C LYS A 37 0.08 65.01 -5.80
N SER A 38 -0.63 66.13 -5.95
CA SER A 38 -1.95 66.35 -6.59
C SER A 38 -2.93 65.17 -6.68
N ASN A 39 -4.04 65.35 -5.95
CA ASN A 39 -5.16 64.44 -5.71
C ASN A 39 -6.14 64.18 -6.88
N GLU A 40 -5.79 64.40 -8.16
CA GLU A 40 -6.82 64.32 -9.24
C GLU A 40 -6.53 63.38 -10.42
N ASP A 41 -5.33 62.81 -10.59
CA ASP A 41 -5.00 62.09 -11.84
C ASP A 41 -4.81 60.56 -11.74
N PHE A 42 -5.22 59.90 -10.64
CA PHE A 42 -5.04 58.44 -10.46
C PHE A 42 -6.32 57.59 -10.42
N ILE A 43 -7.42 58.09 -11.00
CA ILE A 43 -8.72 57.37 -11.07
C ILE A 43 -8.93 56.66 -12.44
N SER A 44 -8.02 56.78 -13.41
CA SER A 44 -8.35 56.42 -14.81
C SER A 44 -7.99 55.01 -15.33
N SER A 45 -7.57 54.04 -14.51
CA SER A 45 -7.25 52.69 -15.04
C SER A 45 -7.66 51.45 -14.23
N THR A 46 -8.47 51.60 -13.19
CA THR A 46 -9.13 50.44 -12.52
C THR A 46 -10.63 50.66 -12.51
N SER A 47 -11.42 49.60 -12.68
CA SER A 47 -12.88 49.68 -12.73
C SER A 47 -13.43 50.58 -11.61
N HIS A 48 -14.30 51.53 -11.94
CA HIS A 48 -14.95 52.40 -10.94
C HIS A 48 -15.80 51.58 -9.95
N GLN A 49 -16.13 50.33 -10.31
CA GLN A 49 -16.92 49.41 -9.51
C GLN A 49 -16.05 48.37 -8.78
N ILE A 50 -16.42 48.06 -7.54
CA ILE A 50 -15.97 46.90 -6.76
C ILE A 50 -17.05 45.82 -6.85
N ASN A 51 -16.66 44.64 -7.34
CA ASN A 51 -17.55 43.48 -7.46
C ASN A 51 -17.46 42.64 -6.18
N CYS A 52 -18.11 43.12 -5.13
CA CYS A 52 -18.22 42.40 -3.87
C CYS A 52 -19.66 42.43 -3.35
N ASP A 53 -20.02 41.42 -2.57
CA ASP A 53 -21.18 41.44 -1.68
C ASP A 53 -20.73 41.95 -0.31
N ILE A 54 -21.54 42.82 0.29
CA ILE A 54 -21.27 43.44 1.59
C ILE A 54 -22.20 42.80 2.62
N TYR A 55 -21.61 42.21 3.65
CA TYR A 55 -22.32 41.61 4.77
C TYR A 55 -22.15 42.48 6.00
N ILE A 56 -23.24 42.85 6.66
CA ILE A 56 -23.23 43.69 7.86
C ILE A 56 -23.80 42.86 9.01
N LEU A 57 -22.96 42.58 10.00
CA LEU A 57 -23.35 41.92 11.25
C LEU A 57 -23.51 42.97 12.34
N THR A 58 -24.70 43.11 12.90
CA THR A 58 -24.96 44.06 14.00
C THR A 58 -24.66 43.44 15.36
N LYS A 59 -24.53 44.28 16.39
CA LYS A 59 -24.36 43.86 17.79
C LYS A 59 -25.46 42.93 18.29
N ASP A 60 -26.67 43.06 17.75
CA ASP A 60 -27.83 42.22 18.11
C ASP A 60 -27.80 40.85 17.43
N GLY A 61 -26.81 40.59 16.57
CA GLY A 61 -26.64 39.32 15.85
C GLY A 61 -27.39 39.24 14.51
N ASP A 62 -27.99 40.36 14.06
CA ASP A 62 -28.67 40.42 12.76
C ASP A 62 -27.66 40.54 11.62
N LEU A 63 -27.86 39.72 10.57
CA LEU A 63 -27.03 39.72 9.37
C LEU A 63 -27.79 40.35 8.19
N GLN A 64 -27.31 41.49 7.71
CA GLN A 64 -27.82 42.16 6.51
C GLN A 64 -26.88 41.92 5.33
N VAL A 65 -27.43 41.70 4.14
CA VAL A 65 -26.65 41.40 2.93
C VAL A 65 -27.00 42.39 1.83
N HIS A 66 -26.00 43.12 1.35
CA HIS A 66 -26.10 44.00 0.19
C HIS A 66 -25.27 43.40 -0.95
N ARG A 67 -25.93 43.01 -2.04
CA ARG A 67 -25.25 42.40 -3.19
C ARG A 67 -24.76 43.47 -4.17
N GLY A 68 -23.53 43.33 -4.63
CA GLY A 68 -22.89 44.26 -5.57
C GLY A 68 -23.28 44.04 -7.04
N PRO A 69 -22.74 44.84 -7.98
CA PRO A 69 -21.54 45.68 -7.84
C PRO A 69 -21.81 47.07 -7.23
N PHE A 70 -20.79 47.62 -6.55
CA PHE A 70 -20.86 48.93 -5.89
C PHE A 70 -19.84 49.92 -6.48
N ASP A 71 -20.19 51.21 -6.54
CA ASP A 71 -19.25 52.27 -6.91
C ASP A 71 -18.32 52.62 -5.73
N ARG A 72 -17.02 52.77 -6.00
CA ARG A 72 -15.99 53.06 -4.98
C ARG A 72 -16.29 54.36 -4.23
N ALA A 73 -16.75 55.40 -4.93
CA ALA A 73 -17.10 56.67 -4.32
C ALA A 73 -18.29 56.54 -3.37
N GLN A 74 -19.29 55.73 -3.74
CA GLN A 74 -20.46 55.45 -2.92
C GLN A 74 -20.10 54.69 -1.64
N ILE A 75 -19.24 53.66 -1.71
CA ILE A 75 -18.76 52.95 -0.52
C ILE A 75 -18.00 53.88 0.43
N CYS A 76 -17.07 54.69 -0.12
CA CYS A 76 -16.34 55.67 0.68
C CYS A 76 -17.27 56.65 1.40
N GLN A 77 -18.31 57.12 0.73
CA GLN A 77 -19.29 58.04 1.31
C GLN A 77 -20.22 57.35 2.32
N GLN A 78 -20.74 56.17 2.00
CA GLN A 78 -21.71 55.43 2.81
C GLN A 78 -21.12 54.92 4.13
N TYR A 79 -19.86 54.48 4.11
CA TYR A 79 -19.17 53.94 5.27
C TYR A 79 -18.08 54.87 5.83
N ASN A 80 -18.04 56.13 5.36
CA ASN A 80 -17.09 57.15 5.81
C ASN A 80 -15.60 56.69 5.77
N LEU A 81 -15.23 55.99 4.70
CA LEU A 81 -13.90 55.43 4.50
C LEU A 81 -13.02 56.38 3.68
N ALA A 82 -11.78 56.59 4.12
CA ALA A 82 -10.79 57.26 3.28
C ALA A 82 -10.44 56.36 2.07
N PRO A 83 -10.18 56.90 0.87
CA PRO A 83 -9.83 56.10 -0.30
C PRO A 83 -8.66 55.12 -0.07
N ARG A 84 -7.69 55.51 0.78
CA ARG A 84 -6.56 54.65 1.20
C ARG A 84 -6.98 53.43 2.01
N ASP A 85 -8.03 53.54 2.81
CA ASP A 85 -8.55 52.45 3.65
C ASP A 85 -9.39 51.50 2.79
N LEU A 86 -10.14 52.05 1.81
CA LEU A 86 -10.85 51.25 0.82
C LEU A 86 -9.91 50.39 -0.04
N GLN A 87 -8.73 50.88 -0.41
CA GLN A 87 -7.73 50.07 -1.13
C GLN A 87 -7.32 48.82 -0.35
N LYS A 88 -7.27 48.89 0.99
CA LYS A 88 -6.95 47.73 1.84
C LYS A 88 -8.07 46.71 1.88
N LEU A 89 -9.30 47.16 1.64
CA LEU A 89 -10.53 46.37 1.65
C LEU A 89 -10.98 45.90 0.27
N ASP A 90 -10.37 46.42 -0.79
CA ASP A 90 -10.70 46.09 -2.17
C ASP A 90 -10.40 44.60 -2.47
N THR A 91 -11.45 43.86 -2.79
CA THR A 91 -11.39 42.43 -3.11
C THR A 91 -10.71 42.15 -4.46
N ASN A 92 -10.61 43.15 -5.35
CA ASN A 92 -9.93 43.02 -6.64
C ASN A 92 -8.41 43.19 -6.53
N LEU A 93 -7.91 43.77 -5.43
CA LEU A 93 -6.48 43.93 -5.19
C LEU A 93 -5.94 42.71 -4.42
N LEU A 94 -5.00 41.98 -5.03
CA LEU A 94 -4.27 40.88 -4.39
C LEU A 94 -3.27 41.44 -3.37
N ILE A 95 -3.78 41.93 -2.24
CA ILE A 95 -2.96 42.26 -1.09
C ILE A 95 -2.53 40.94 -0.44
N ASN A 96 -1.26 40.59 -0.64
CA ASN A 96 -0.65 39.36 -0.12
C ASN A 96 -0.15 39.49 1.32
N VAL A 97 -0.05 40.71 1.85
CA VAL A 97 0.42 40.97 3.22
C VAL A 97 -0.79 41.14 4.15
N PRO A 98 -0.90 40.39 5.24
CA PRO A 98 -1.96 40.58 6.22
C PRO A 98 -1.80 41.91 6.95
N ILE A 99 -2.90 42.63 7.14
CA ILE A 99 -2.91 43.96 7.75
C ILE A 99 -4.00 44.02 8.81
N ILE A 100 -3.62 44.43 10.03
CA ILE A 100 -4.51 44.93 11.07
C ILE A 100 -4.14 46.41 11.22
N ASP A 101 -5.06 47.31 10.88
CA ASP A 101 -4.82 48.76 10.95
C ASP A 101 -5.91 49.40 11.80
N ILE A 102 -5.48 50.16 12.81
CA ILE A 102 -6.38 50.74 13.80
C ILE A 102 -6.55 52.22 13.50
N ARG A 103 -7.80 52.62 13.26
CA ARG A 103 -8.18 54.03 13.14
C ARG A 103 -8.86 54.42 14.44
N GLN A 104 -8.08 55.06 15.32
CA GLN A 104 -8.50 55.48 16.66
C GLN A 104 -9.94 56.03 16.66
N ASN A 105 -10.78 55.48 17.55
CA ASN A 105 -12.18 55.82 17.79
C ASN A 105 -13.09 55.77 16.54
N ARG A 106 -12.71 55.03 15.49
CA ARG A 106 -13.57 54.79 14.33
C ARG A 106 -13.76 53.31 14.07
N PHE A 107 -12.69 52.61 13.71
CA PHE A 107 -12.78 51.21 13.30
C PHE A 107 -11.44 50.49 13.34
N ILE A 108 -11.52 49.16 13.39
CA ILE A 108 -10.41 48.25 13.17
C ILE A 108 -10.56 47.65 11.77
N CYS A 109 -9.54 47.80 10.93
CA CYS A 109 -9.51 47.28 9.57
C CYS A 109 -8.71 45.98 9.52
N PHE A 110 -9.36 44.88 9.14
CA PHE A 110 -8.71 43.59 8.88
C PHE A 110 -8.64 43.33 7.38
N SER A 111 -7.44 43.07 6.88
CA SER A 111 -7.21 42.62 5.51
C SER A 111 -6.31 41.39 5.50
N PHE A 112 -6.93 40.20 5.41
CA PHE A 112 -6.26 38.90 5.43
C PHE A 112 -6.76 38.04 4.26
N ARG A 113 -6.03 38.02 3.14
CA ARG A 113 -6.35 37.22 1.94
C ARG A 113 -7.80 37.33 1.44
N ARG A 114 -8.74 36.46 1.87
CA ARG A 114 -10.17 36.53 1.51
C ARG A 114 -11.06 37.15 2.60
N LEU A 115 -10.54 37.37 3.81
CA LEU A 115 -11.19 38.13 4.86
C LEU A 115 -10.85 39.62 4.67
N ARG A 116 -11.87 40.43 4.47
CA ARG A 116 -11.81 41.90 4.43
C ARG A 116 -12.91 42.40 5.33
N SER A 117 -12.57 42.98 6.47
CA SER A 117 -13.57 43.46 7.42
C SER A 117 -13.24 44.80 8.04
N LEU A 118 -14.29 45.56 8.30
CA LEU A 118 -14.31 46.75 9.12
C LEU A 118 -15.05 46.40 10.41
N VAL A 119 -14.44 46.66 11.56
CA VAL A 119 -15.07 46.45 12.87
C VAL A 119 -15.33 47.82 13.48
N GLU A 120 -16.59 48.14 13.72
CA GLU A 120 -17.06 49.33 14.45
C GLU A 120 -17.60 48.91 15.82
N SER A 121 -17.97 49.87 16.68
CA SER A 121 -18.45 49.62 18.05
C SER A 121 -19.77 48.84 18.13
N ASP A 122 -20.60 48.88 17.10
CA ASP A 122 -21.96 48.33 17.08
C ASP A 122 -22.26 47.43 15.88
N ARG A 123 -21.35 47.34 14.90
CA ARG A 123 -21.49 46.48 13.72
C ARG A 123 -20.15 46.13 13.09
N SER A 124 -20.12 45.04 12.34
CA SER A 124 -18.98 44.67 11.50
C SER A 124 -19.41 44.49 10.05
N ILE A 125 -18.59 45.02 9.14
CA ILE A 125 -18.85 45.04 7.70
C ILE A 125 -17.81 44.16 7.02
N TYR A 126 -18.25 43.15 6.30
CA TYR A 126 -17.41 42.22 5.55
C TYR A 126 -17.55 42.44 4.05
N PHE A 127 -16.42 42.51 3.34
CA PHE A 127 -16.36 42.66 1.89
C PHE A 127 -15.98 41.33 1.24
N VAL A 128 -16.91 40.74 0.47
CA VAL A 128 -16.78 39.37 -0.05
C VAL A 128 -16.79 39.39 -1.58
N PRO A 129 -15.82 38.77 -2.29
CA PRO A 129 -15.85 38.72 -3.76
C PRO A 129 -17.15 38.09 -4.29
N SER A 130 -17.78 38.69 -5.31
CA SER A 130 -19.02 38.13 -5.90
C SER A 130 -18.73 36.85 -6.72
N ALA A 131 -19.63 35.87 -6.66
CA ALA A 131 -19.40 34.46 -7.05
C ALA A 131 -18.98 34.22 -8.52
N ASP A 132 -19.17 35.18 -9.43
CA ASP A 132 -19.00 34.98 -10.89
C ASP A 132 -17.53 34.95 -11.39
N LYS A 133 -16.51 35.02 -10.53
CA LYS A 133 -15.09 35.03 -10.97
C LYS A 133 -14.11 34.13 -10.20
N VAL A 134 -14.56 33.17 -9.40
CA VAL A 134 -13.63 32.24 -8.73
C VAL A 134 -13.24 31.09 -9.68
N ILE A 135 -12.40 31.38 -10.68
CA ILE A 135 -11.80 30.35 -11.54
C ILE A 135 -10.46 29.92 -10.90
N GLY A 136 -10.40 28.68 -10.37
CA GLY A 136 -9.13 27.95 -10.27
C GLY A 136 -8.50 27.64 -8.90
N GLU A 137 -9.22 27.65 -7.76
CA GLU A 137 -8.74 27.03 -6.51
C GLU A 137 -9.85 26.19 -5.84
N PRO A 138 -9.56 24.98 -5.31
CA PRO A 138 -10.54 23.97 -4.90
C PRO A 138 -11.16 24.22 -3.51
N PHE A 139 -11.43 25.49 -3.17
CA PHE A 139 -12.37 25.81 -2.09
C PHE A 139 -13.65 26.33 -2.72
N GLY A 140 -14.36 25.41 -3.37
CA GLY A 140 -15.80 25.53 -3.59
C GLY A 140 -16.53 25.32 -2.28
N ILE A 141 -16.50 26.31 -1.40
CA ILE A 141 -17.52 26.44 -0.36
C ILE A 141 -18.53 27.40 -0.97
N LYS A 142 -19.76 26.94 -1.20
CA LYS A 142 -20.86 27.83 -1.59
C LYS A 142 -20.88 29.01 -0.60
N ASP A 143 -20.56 30.21 -1.10
CA ASP A 143 -20.16 31.40 -0.34
C ASP A 143 -21.19 31.95 0.67
N ALA A 144 -22.36 31.34 0.84
CA ALA A 144 -23.35 31.69 1.86
C ALA A 144 -23.10 31.01 3.22
N VAL A 145 -22.57 29.77 3.24
CA VAL A 145 -22.49 28.95 4.46
C VAL A 145 -21.38 29.41 5.42
N HIS A 146 -20.35 30.08 4.91
CA HIS A 146 -19.22 30.56 5.74
C HIS A 146 -19.62 31.77 6.61
N TRP A 147 -20.38 32.71 6.07
CA TRP A 147 -20.80 33.93 6.79
C TRP A 147 -21.97 33.67 7.74
N GLU A 148 -22.90 32.77 7.38
CA GLU A 148 -23.89 32.24 8.33
C GLU A 148 -23.22 31.52 9.50
N ARG A 149 -22.09 30.83 9.27
CA ARG A 149 -21.29 30.23 10.35
C ARG A 149 -20.62 31.26 11.25
N ILE A 150 -20.20 32.41 10.73
CA ILE A 150 -19.67 33.52 11.55
C ILE A 150 -20.78 34.11 12.44
N ALA A 151 -21.99 34.31 11.90
CA ALA A 151 -23.15 34.71 12.69
C ALA A 151 -23.56 33.63 13.72
N GLN A 152 -23.47 32.35 13.37
CA GLN A 152 -23.69 31.24 14.31
C GLN A 152 -22.57 31.13 15.36
N ALA A 153 -21.32 31.45 15.03
CA ALA A 153 -20.19 31.46 15.94
C ALA A 153 -20.29 32.62 16.94
N TYR A 154 -20.71 33.81 16.48
CA TYR A 154 -21.07 34.94 17.35
C TYR A 154 -22.11 34.54 18.41
N ASN A 155 -23.09 33.71 18.02
CA ASN A 155 -24.13 33.21 18.91
C ASN A 155 -23.73 31.96 19.75
N ARG A 156 -22.61 31.27 19.44
CA ARG A 156 -22.17 30.03 20.12
C ARG A 156 -20.92 30.17 20.99
N ASN A 157 -19.96 31.02 20.60
CA ASN A 157 -18.64 31.14 21.20
C ASN A 157 -18.47 32.49 21.93
N VAL A 158 -19.07 32.62 23.12
CA VAL A 158 -18.70 33.68 24.09
C VAL A 158 -17.95 33.05 25.27
N ARG A 159 -17.07 32.09 24.99
CA ARG A 159 -16.55 31.19 26.03
C ARG A 159 -15.08 31.39 26.39
N TYR A 160 -14.22 31.72 25.43
CA TYR A 160 -12.77 31.73 25.67
C TYR A 160 -12.28 32.93 26.49
N ILE A 161 -12.74 34.14 26.15
CA ILE A 161 -12.44 35.35 26.95
C ILE A 161 -13.06 35.22 28.36
N TYR A 162 -14.27 34.66 28.49
CA TYR A 162 -14.95 34.50 29.78
C TYR A 162 -14.21 33.53 30.72
N GLU A 163 -13.60 32.48 30.17
CA GLU A 163 -12.80 31.50 30.93
C GLU A 163 -11.44 32.10 31.33
N LEU A 164 -10.74 32.83 30.45
CA LEU A 164 -9.47 33.51 30.77
C LEU A 164 -9.63 34.68 31.75
N TYR A 165 -10.72 35.45 31.65
CA TYR A 165 -11.01 36.55 32.57
C TYR A 165 -11.30 36.06 33.99
N ASN A 166 -11.99 34.91 34.12
CA ASN A 166 -12.31 34.31 35.41
C ASN A 166 -11.10 33.68 36.11
N GLU A 167 -10.12 33.12 35.38
CA GLU A 167 -8.93 32.52 36.00
C GLU A 167 -7.96 33.55 36.60
N ARG A 168 -7.91 34.79 36.08
CA ARG A 168 -7.00 35.84 36.62
C ARG A 168 -7.64 36.79 37.64
N TYR A 169 -8.97 36.99 37.66
CA TYR A 169 -9.61 38.04 38.47
C TYR A 169 -10.58 37.59 39.58
N VAL A 170 -10.83 36.29 39.77
CA VAL A 170 -11.76 35.83 40.83
C VAL A 170 -11.02 35.50 42.14
N THR A 171 -10.58 36.56 42.82
CA THR A 171 -10.49 36.59 44.29
C THR A 171 -11.35 37.76 44.76
N CYS A 172 -12.50 37.46 45.37
CA CYS A 172 -13.51 38.38 45.95
C CYS A 172 -14.51 39.04 44.99
N ASN A 173 -15.53 38.30 44.53
CA ASN A 173 -16.92 38.48 45.01
C ASN A 173 -17.87 37.47 44.35
N ARG A 174 -18.80 36.94 45.14
CA ARG A 174 -19.87 36.05 44.65
C ARG A 174 -20.94 36.85 43.91
N THR A 175 -21.58 36.16 42.96
CA THR A 175 -22.75 36.55 42.12
C THR A 175 -22.49 37.55 41.00
N LEU A 176 -22.14 37.03 39.82
CA LEU A 176 -22.50 37.61 38.53
C LEU A 176 -23.12 36.51 37.65
N ASN A 177 -24.41 36.67 37.37
CA ASN A 177 -25.19 35.85 36.44
C ASN A 177 -24.57 35.90 35.02
N ASN A 178 -24.90 34.89 34.22
CA ASN A 178 -24.62 34.72 32.78
C ASN A 178 -24.96 35.95 31.91
N ASN A 179 -24.20 37.05 32.02
CA ASN A 179 -24.35 38.20 31.15
C ASN A 179 -23.27 38.14 30.06
N ILE A 180 -23.72 37.77 28.86
CA ILE A 180 -23.02 37.89 27.57
C ILE A 180 -22.60 39.35 27.25
N ASP A 181 -23.03 40.32 28.08
CA ASP A 181 -22.78 41.77 27.93
C ASP A 181 -21.45 42.29 28.49
N LEU A 182 -20.56 41.44 29.05
CA LEU A 182 -19.32 41.93 29.67
C LEU A 182 -18.17 42.24 28.68
N ILE A 183 -18.17 41.66 27.47
CA ILE A 183 -17.09 41.84 26.49
C ILE A 183 -17.57 42.79 25.39
N PRO A 184 -16.84 43.89 25.09
CA PRO A 184 -17.18 44.80 24.00
C PRO A 184 -17.36 44.09 22.65
N PHE A 185 -18.27 44.60 21.83
CA PHE A 185 -18.63 43.99 20.55
C PHE A 185 -17.41 43.85 19.62
N GLU A 186 -16.57 44.88 19.58
CA GLU A 186 -15.35 44.95 18.78
C GLU A 186 -14.33 43.85 19.12
N PHE A 187 -14.27 43.40 20.37
CA PHE A 187 -13.35 42.34 20.81
C PHE A 187 -13.86 40.96 20.39
N ARG A 188 -15.17 40.72 20.52
CA ARG A 188 -15.80 39.48 20.04
C ARG A 188 -15.60 39.30 18.55
N ILE A 189 -15.80 40.36 17.77
CA ILE A 189 -15.58 40.32 16.32
C ILE A 189 -14.10 40.16 15.98
N THR A 190 -13.20 40.80 16.73
CA THR A 190 -11.75 40.64 16.54
C THR A 190 -11.30 39.21 16.78
N GLU A 191 -11.75 38.58 17.86
CA GLU A 191 -11.48 37.17 18.17
C GLU A 191 -11.98 36.26 17.02
N ILE A 192 -13.23 36.44 16.59
CA ILE A 192 -13.82 35.65 15.51
C ILE A 192 -13.04 35.83 14.19
N ASN A 193 -12.61 37.05 13.87
CA ASN A 193 -11.82 37.31 12.66
C ASN A 193 -10.45 36.62 12.71
N LEU A 194 -9.75 36.70 13.84
CA LEU A 194 -8.44 36.05 14.03
C LEU A 194 -8.55 34.52 14.07
N GLU A 195 -9.56 33.98 14.75
CA GLU A 195 -9.85 32.54 14.77
C GLU A 195 -10.17 32.02 13.38
N THR A 196 -10.94 32.78 12.59
CA THR A 196 -11.27 32.43 11.19
C THR A 196 -10.00 32.33 10.34
N VAL A 197 -9.06 33.28 10.49
CA VAL A 197 -7.77 33.24 9.79
C VAL A 197 -6.95 32.02 10.24
N ALA A 198 -6.91 31.74 11.55
CA ALA A 198 -6.16 30.59 12.09
C ALA A 198 -6.70 29.27 11.55
N HIS A 199 -8.03 29.14 11.54
CA HIS A 199 -8.74 27.98 11.04
C HIS A 199 -8.51 27.76 9.54
N GLN A 200 -8.58 28.83 8.74
CA GLN A 200 -8.32 28.76 7.29
C GLN A 200 -6.89 28.30 6.99
N LEU A 201 -5.90 28.83 7.71
CA LEU A 201 -4.50 28.41 7.57
C LEU A 201 -4.33 26.95 8.00
N LYS A 202 -4.93 26.53 9.12
CA LYS A 202 -4.88 25.14 9.63
C LYS A 202 -5.48 24.13 8.65
N LEU A 203 -6.66 24.43 8.08
CA LEU A 203 -7.29 23.58 7.07
C LEU A 203 -6.39 23.40 5.85
N LYS A 204 -5.78 24.49 5.35
CA LYS A 204 -4.90 24.40 4.20
C LYS A 204 -3.62 23.63 4.51
N THR A 205 -3.05 23.80 5.70
CA THR A 205 -1.89 23.01 6.16
C THR A 205 -2.22 21.52 6.15
N ASN A 206 -3.41 21.13 6.61
CA ASN A 206 -3.85 19.73 6.58
C ASN A 206 -4.04 19.20 5.14
N GLU A 207 -4.58 20.01 4.22
CA GLU A 207 -4.70 19.64 2.81
C GLU A 207 -3.33 19.43 2.16
N LEU A 208 -2.38 20.35 2.39
CA LEU A 208 -1.01 20.25 1.89
C LEU A 208 -0.26 19.07 2.51
N LEU A 209 -0.52 18.75 3.79
CA LEU A 209 0.03 17.56 4.43
C LEU A 209 -0.45 16.28 3.74
N HIS A 210 -1.73 16.21 3.36
CA HIS A 210 -2.28 15.09 2.60
C HIS A 210 -1.69 15.02 1.17
N GLU A 211 -1.54 16.16 0.48
CA GLU A 211 -0.87 16.23 -0.82
C GLU A 211 0.60 15.74 -0.71
N PHE A 212 1.32 16.14 0.33
CA PHE A 212 2.69 15.70 0.62
C PHE A 212 2.78 14.20 0.90
N GLN A 213 1.89 13.64 1.72
CA GLN A 213 1.86 12.19 1.99
C GLN A 213 1.70 11.40 0.69
N ASN A 214 0.79 11.83 -0.19
CA ASN A 214 0.60 11.20 -1.51
C ASN A 214 1.85 11.28 -2.40
N VAL A 215 2.54 12.42 -2.42
CA VAL A 215 3.78 12.60 -3.19
C VAL A 215 4.94 11.79 -2.61
N ARG A 216 5.06 11.72 -1.27
CA ARG A 216 6.12 10.98 -0.57
C ARG A 216 6.06 9.48 -0.86
N GLU A 217 4.89 8.85 -0.73
CA GLU A 217 4.72 7.42 -1.03
C GLU A 217 5.07 7.11 -2.50
N ARG A 218 4.74 8.02 -3.42
CA ARG A 218 5.03 7.85 -4.84
C ARG A 218 6.50 8.10 -5.20
N ALA A 219 7.20 8.96 -4.46
CA ALA A 219 8.61 9.28 -4.71
C ALA A 219 9.55 8.10 -4.46
N TYR A 220 9.23 7.21 -3.51
CA TYR A 220 10.07 6.04 -3.17
C TYR A 220 9.94 4.86 -4.16
N SER A 221 8.85 4.77 -4.92
CA SER A 221 8.59 3.60 -5.81
C SER A 221 9.30 3.66 -7.18
N ARG A 222 9.41 4.86 -7.79
CA ARG A 222 10.10 5.08 -9.08
C ARG A 222 10.24 6.57 -9.38
N ILE A 223 11.46 7.05 -9.66
CA ILE A 223 11.70 8.47 -10.00
C ILE A 223 11.35 8.70 -11.47
N THR A 224 10.43 9.64 -11.75
CA THR A 224 10.05 10.06 -13.11
C THR A 224 10.02 11.58 -13.23
N VAL A 225 10.21 12.12 -14.44
CA VAL A 225 10.23 13.58 -14.69
C VAL A 225 8.92 14.27 -14.26
N VAL A 226 7.78 13.59 -14.45
CA VAL A 226 6.46 14.11 -14.04
C VAL A 226 6.39 14.26 -12.51
N ARG A 227 6.91 13.28 -11.76
CA ARG A 227 6.90 13.29 -10.28
C ARG A 227 7.83 14.36 -9.69
N LEU A 228 8.98 14.61 -10.32
CA LEU A 228 9.87 15.70 -9.91
C LEU A 228 9.20 17.07 -10.08
N ARG A 229 8.38 17.23 -11.13
CA ARG A 229 7.59 18.45 -11.34
C ARG A 229 6.48 18.62 -10.30
N GLU A 230 5.82 17.52 -9.91
CA GLU A 230 4.82 17.54 -8.83
C GLU A 230 5.44 17.95 -7.49
N LEU A 231 6.61 17.41 -7.14
CA LEU A 231 7.34 17.78 -5.93
C LEU A 231 7.76 19.26 -5.93
N ALA A 232 8.25 19.76 -7.07
CA ALA A 232 8.61 21.17 -7.22
C ALA A 232 7.41 22.12 -7.06
N LEU A 233 6.25 21.76 -7.64
CA LEU A 233 5.01 22.52 -7.49
C LEU A 233 4.48 22.49 -6.05
N LEU A 234 4.56 21.34 -5.38
CA LEU A 234 4.16 21.22 -3.97
C LEU A 234 5.03 22.09 -3.06
N LYS A 235 6.35 22.09 -3.28
CA LYS A 235 7.31 22.95 -2.57
C LYS A 235 6.93 24.43 -2.70
N GLU A 236 6.70 24.91 -3.93
CA GLU A 236 6.30 26.30 -4.16
C GLU A 236 5.01 26.67 -3.41
N LYS A 237 4.01 25.77 -3.40
CA LYS A 237 2.77 25.96 -2.63
C LYS A 237 3.05 26.06 -1.13
N VAL A 238 3.79 25.11 -0.56
CA VAL A 238 4.06 25.04 0.88
C VAL A 238 4.84 26.27 1.35
N ASP A 239 5.87 26.70 0.61
CA ASP A 239 6.66 27.88 0.96
C ASP A 239 5.84 29.17 0.90
N LYS A 240 4.94 29.29 -0.09
CA LYS A 240 4.01 30.42 -0.17
C LYS A 240 3.08 30.48 1.04
N TYR A 241 2.53 29.35 1.48
CA TYR A 241 1.64 29.32 2.64
C TYR A 241 2.38 29.47 3.98
N LYS A 242 3.61 28.96 4.10
CA LYS A 242 4.49 29.21 5.24
C LYS A 242 4.71 30.71 5.44
N ARG A 243 5.08 31.42 4.38
CA ARG A 243 5.26 32.88 4.42
C ARG A 243 3.99 33.61 4.83
N ASN A 244 2.81 33.14 4.39
CA ASN A 244 1.53 33.75 4.79
C ASN A 244 1.25 33.55 6.29
N ALA A 245 1.53 32.37 6.84
CA ALA A 245 1.35 32.10 8.26
C ALA A 245 2.33 32.92 9.12
N GLU A 246 3.57 33.10 8.66
CA GLU A 246 4.58 33.96 9.29
C GLU A 246 4.14 35.43 9.30
N LEU A 247 3.67 35.95 8.16
CA LEU A 247 3.17 37.33 8.08
C LEU A 247 1.90 37.54 8.92
N ALA A 248 1.00 36.56 9.00
CA ALA A 248 -0.21 36.66 9.80
C ALA A 248 0.12 36.71 11.30
N HIS A 249 1.03 35.84 11.74
CA HIS A 249 1.55 35.86 13.10
C HIS A 249 2.25 37.19 13.42
N GLN A 250 3.08 37.70 12.51
CA GLN A 250 3.78 38.98 12.67
C GLN A 250 2.80 40.16 12.79
N SER A 251 1.74 40.18 11.97
CA SER A 251 0.77 41.30 12.02
C SER A 251 0.03 41.42 13.37
N ILE A 252 -0.12 40.31 14.11
CA ILE A 252 -0.70 40.34 15.47
C ILE A 252 0.35 40.82 16.48
N LEU A 253 1.60 40.35 16.33
CA LEU A 253 2.72 40.81 17.17
C LEU A 253 3.00 42.31 16.99
N ASP A 254 2.83 42.84 15.79
CA ASP A 254 3.01 44.27 15.50
C ASP A 254 2.00 45.13 16.28
N VAL A 255 0.74 44.67 16.43
CA VAL A 255 -0.28 45.35 17.27
C VAL A 255 0.04 45.20 18.76
N LEU A 256 0.43 44.00 19.20
CA LEU A 256 0.86 43.75 20.59
C LEU A 256 2.10 44.56 21.00
N ALA A 257 2.93 44.96 20.04
CA ALA A 257 4.15 45.71 20.31
C ALA A 257 3.91 47.22 20.53
N HIS A 258 2.71 47.73 20.21
CA HIS A 258 2.38 49.15 20.30
C HIS A 258 1.14 49.36 21.17
N ASP A 259 1.34 49.90 22.38
CA ASP A 259 0.26 50.17 23.34
C ASP A 259 -0.80 51.14 22.77
N GLU A 260 -0.39 52.11 21.95
CA GLU A 260 -1.31 53.02 21.21
C GLU A 260 -2.23 52.25 20.24
N ASP A 261 -1.66 51.23 19.58
CA ASP A 261 -2.28 50.11 18.86
C ASP A 261 -3.50 49.56 19.60
N MET A 262 -3.21 48.98 20.75
CA MET A 262 -4.14 48.24 21.59
C MET A 262 -5.22 49.13 22.21
N ILE A 263 -4.87 50.34 22.65
CA ILE A 263 -5.86 51.31 23.18
C ILE A 263 -6.81 51.78 22.08
N GLY A 264 -6.29 51.99 20.86
CA GLY A 264 -7.11 52.39 19.72
C GLY A 264 -8.17 51.36 19.32
N MET A 265 -8.07 50.11 19.81
CA MET A 265 -9.05 49.05 19.58
C MET A 265 -10.29 49.15 20.47
N TYR A 266 -10.30 49.97 21.53
CA TYR A 266 -11.49 50.21 22.37
C TYR A 266 -12.42 51.21 21.66
N LEU A 267 -13.38 50.72 20.89
CA LEU A 267 -14.27 51.55 20.08
C LEU A 267 -15.54 51.96 20.84
N THR A 268 -16.01 51.12 21.76
CA THR A 268 -17.24 51.34 22.55
C THR A 268 -17.01 52.29 23.73
N ASP A 269 -15.79 52.34 24.27
CA ASP A 269 -15.43 53.20 25.40
C ASP A 269 -14.70 54.47 24.91
N ASN A 270 -15.44 55.57 24.78
CA ASN A 270 -14.92 56.83 24.24
C ASN A 270 -14.11 57.66 25.27
N ARG A 271 -13.66 57.05 26.37
CA ARG A 271 -12.88 57.69 27.43
C ARG A 271 -11.39 57.70 27.05
N LYS A 272 -10.66 58.75 27.45
CA LYS A 272 -9.19 58.75 27.39
C LYS A 272 -8.66 57.76 28.43
N ARG A 273 -8.21 56.59 27.97
CA ARG A 273 -7.53 55.57 28.79
C ARG A 273 -6.06 55.92 28.99
N ASP A 274 -5.48 55.45 30.09
CA ASP A 274 -4.03 55.52 30.31
C ASP A 274 -3.32 54.51 29.39
N ILE A 275 -2.04 54.75 29.09
CA ILE A 275 -1.26 53.94 28.14
C ILE A 275 -1.16 52.48 28.60
N SER A 276 -1.26 52.22 29.92
CA SER A 276 -1.20 50.88 30.51
C SER A 276 -2.56 50.17 30.68
N ASP A 277 -3.68 50.78 30.24
CA ASP A 277 -5.05 50.30 30.49
C ASP A 277 -5.63 49.53 29.29
N HIS A 278 -4.92 48.49 28.84
CA HIS A 278 -5.25 47.65 27.68
C HIS A 278 -5.20 46.13 27.96
N ILE A 279 -5.37 45.72 29.22
CA ILE A 279 -5.15 44.33 29.67
C ILE A 279 -6.07 43.32 28.95
N GLU A 280 -7.32 43.70 28.65
CA GLU A 280 -8.29 42.77 28.04
C GLU A 280 -7.92 42.41 26.60
N ILE A 281 -7.53 43.40 25.81
CA ILE A 281 -7.15 43.17 24.41
C ILE A 281 -5.77 42.51 24.30
N GLU A 282 -4.84 42.84 25.20
CA GLU A 282 -3.53 42.19 25.27
C GLU A 282 -3.68 40.67 25.48
N LEU A 283 -4.49 40.26 26.47
CA LEU A 283 -4.79 38.84 26.72
C LEU A 283 -5.42 38.13 25.51
N LEU A 284 -6.34 38.80 24.81
CA LEU A 284 -6.99 38.27 23.61
C LEU A 284 -5.96 38.04 22.49
N LEU A 285 -5.15 39.05 22.21
CA LEU A 285 -4.14 38.99 21.16
C LEU A 285 -3.05 37.97 21.51
N GLU A 286 -2.59 37.90 22.77
CA GLU A 286 -1.65 36.86 23.24
C GLU A 286 -2.19 35.44 23.00
N ALA A 287 -3.45 35.18 23.36
CA ALA A 287 -4.07 33.88 23.11
C ALA A 287 -4.14 33.56 21.61
N CYS A 288 -4.49 34.55 20.77
CA CYS A 288 -4.49 34.40 19.32
C CYS A 288 -3.08 34.17 18.76
N THR A 289 -2.05 34.83 19.29
CA THR A 289 -0.66 34.61 18.84
C THR A 289 -0.21 33.18 19.10
N LYS A 290 -0.59 32.60 20.24
CA LYS A 290 -0.26 31.20 20.59
C LYS A 290 -0.90 30.23 19.60
N GLN A 291 -2.16 30.43 19.25
CA GLN A 291 -2.85 29.61 18.24
C GLN A 291 -2.19 29.74 16.86
N MET A 292 -1.86 30.97 16.43
CA MET A 292 -1.16 31.20 15.16
C MET A 292 0.24 30.60 15.14
N ALA A 293 0.96 30.60 16.28
CA ALA A 293 2.27 29.99 16.39
C ALA A 293 2.23 28.47 16.19
N GLU A 294 1.19 27.78 16.66
CA GLU A 294 0.98 26.34 16.42
C GLU A 294 0.80 26.04 14.92
N VAL A 295 -0.02 26.84 14.24
CA VAL A 295 -0.26 26.71 12.79
C VAL A 295 1.03 26.99 12.01
N ARG A 296 1.78 28.04 12.39
CA ARG A 296 3.08 28.40 11.81
C ARG A 296 4.10 27.27 11.97
N ARG A 297 4.16 26.65 13.15
CA ARG A 297 5.05 25.51 13.42
C ARG A 297 4.70 24.32 12.53
N SER A 298 3.42 23.96 12.46
CA SER A 298 2.94 22.82 11.67
C SER A 298 3.28 22.96 10.19
N ILE A 299 3.17 24.16 9.61
CA ILE A 299 3.54 24.38 8.21
C ILE A 299 5.06 24.49 7.99
N SER A 300 5.82 24.95 8.99
CA SER A 300 7.28 24.91 8.94
C SER A 300 7.80 23.47 8.92
N ASP A 301 7.27 22.61 9.79
CA ASP A 301 7.64 21.19 9.85
C ASP A 301 7.32 20.47 8.53
N LEU A 302 6.23 20.86 7.86
CA LEU A 302 5.87 20.36 6.53
C LEU A 302 6.85 20.84 5.45
N SER A 303 7.23 22.12 5.45
CA SER A 303 8.25 22.69 4.53
C SER A 303 9.59 21.97 4.68
N ASP A 304 10.04 21.73 5.92
CA ASP A 304 11.29 21.01 6.21
C ASP A 304 11.23 19.55 5.72
N SER A 305 10.06 18.90 5.86
CA SER A 305 9.82 17.55 5.35
C SER A 305 9.88 17.48 3.82
N VAL A 306 9.33 18.48 3.12
CA VAL A 306 9.38 18.59 1.65
C VAL A 306 10.82 18.79 1.17
N HIS A 307 11.58 19.68 1.81
CA HIS A 307 13.00 19.90 1.49
C HIS A 307 13.87 18.65 1.73
N THR A 308 13.56 17.89 2.78
CA THR A 308 14.25 16.62 3.08
C THR A 308 13.99 15.60 1.97
N LEU A 309 12.75 15.48 1.51
CA LEU A 309 12.39 14.58 0.41
C LEU A 309 13.07 14.98 -0.91
N GLU A 310 13.09 16.28 -1.24
CA GLU A 310 13.80 16.81 -2.41
C GLU A 310 15.29 16.43 -2.39
N SER A 311 15.95 16.63 -1.25
CA SER A 311 17.37 16.28 -1.09
C SER A 311 17.61 14.78 -1.25
N ALA A 312 16.77 13.93 -0.63
CA ALA A 312 16.84 12.48 -0.77
C ALA A 312 16.66 12.01 -2.23
N THR A 313 15.71 12.61 -2.96
CA THR A 313 15.51 12.30 -4.38
C THR A 313 16.70 12.73 -5.23
N GLY A 314 17.37 13.84 -4.91
CA GLY A 314 18.61 14.27 -5.55
C GLY A 314 19.73 13.25 -5.38
N PHE A 315 19.96 12.78 -4.15
CA PHE A 315 20.98 11.75 -3.87
C PHE A 315 20.72 10.43 -4.61
N MET A 316 19.47 9.99 -4.70
CA MET A 316 19.12 8.79 -5.47
C MET A 316 19.38 8.97 -6.96
N LEU A 317 19.06 10.13 -7.53
CA LEU A 317 19.31 10.43 -8.95
C LEU A 317 20.81 10.42 -9.26
N ASP A 318 21.62 11.00 -8.38
CA ASP A 318 23.08 11.00 -8.50
C ASP A 318 23.67 9.59 -8.37
N ALA A 319 23.13 8.74 -7.49
CA ALA A 319 23.55 7.34 -7.35
C ALA A 319 23.27 6.53 -8.64
N VAL A 320 22.05 6.65 -9.20
CA VAL A 320 21.69 5.99 -10.47
C VAL A 320 22.57 6.48 -11.62
N ARG A 321 22.87 7.79 -11.66
CA ARG A 321 23.78 8.36 -12.66
C ARG A 321 25.19 7.75 -12.54
N ASN A 322 25.70 7.58 -11.33
CA ASN A 322 26.99 6.96 -11.10
C ASN A 322 27.00 5.47 -11.49
N GLU A 323 25.91 4.74 -11.24
CA GLU A 323 25.78 3.35 -11.66
C GLU A 323 25.75 3.21 -13.18
N LEU A 324 25.02 4.08 -13.88
CA LEU A 324 25.00 4.13 -15.34
C LEU A 324 26.39 4.45 -15.92
N LEU A 325 27.12 5.40 -15.33
CA LEU A 325 28.50 5.70 -15.72
C LEU A 325 29.42 4.50 -15.50
N ALA A 326 29.29 3.79 -14.39
CA ALA A 326 30.06 2.58 -14.12
C ALA A 326 29.71 1.46 -15.12
N PHE A 327 28.44 1.31 -15.47
CA PHE A 327 27.98 0.36 -16.47
C PHE A 327 28.50 0.69 -17.86
N GLU A 328 28.47 1.96 -18.27
CA GLU A 328 29.06 2.43 -19.53
C GLU A 328 30.56 2.15 -19.59
N ILE A 329 31.30 2.44 -18.50
CA ILE A 329 32.73 2.10 -18.42
C ILE A 329 32.95 0.60 -18.57
N ARG A 330 32.15 -0.25 -17.92
CA ARG A 330 32.23 -1.71 -18.05
C ARG A 330 31.94 -2.17 -19.48
N ILE A 331 30.89 -1.65 -20.12
CA ILE A 331 30.58 -1.93 -21.53
C ILE A 331 31.74 -1.49 -22.42
N ASN A 332 32.32 -0.32 -22.19
CA ASN A 332 33.44 0.17 -22.98
C ASN A 332 34.67 -0.71 -22.81
N ILE A 333 34.98 -1.16 -21.59
CA ILE A 333 36.05 -2.13 -21.32
C ILE A 333 35.78 -3.46 -22.05
N ILE A 334 34.56 -3.98 -21.96
CA ILE A 334 34.16 -5.23 -22.62
C ILE A 334 34.22 -5.09 -24.14
N THR A 335 33.71 -3.99 -24.69
CA THR A 335 33.70 -3.69 -26.14
C THR A 335 35.12 -3.51 -26.66
N MET A 336 35.99 -2.86 -25.88
CA MET A 336 37.42 -2.77 -26.19
C MET A 336 38.07 -4.16 -26.13
N GLY A 337 37.70 -5.00 -25.16
CA GLY A 337 38.12 -6.40 -25.08
C GLY A 337 37.69 -7.22 -26.31
N PHE A 338 36.43 -7.10 -26.72
CA PHE A 338 35.92 -7.71 -27.96
C PHE A 338 36.59 -7.15 -29.20
N GLY A 339 36.88 -5.86 -29.25
CA GLY A 339 37.60 -5.22 -30.36
C GLY A 339 39.03 -5.74 -30.50
N VAL A 340 39.75 -5.89 -29.38
CA VAL A 340 41.08 -6.50 -29.35
C VAL A 340 41.01 -7.98 -29.73
N GLY A 341 40.03 -8.72 -29.20
CA GLY A 341 39.79 -10.12 -29.54
C GLY A 341 39.49 -10.31 -31.02
N ALA A 342 38.55 -9.54 -31.56
CA ALA A 342 38.19 -9.56 -32.97
C ALA A 342 39.33 -9.10 -33.89
N PHE A 343 40.20 -8.20 -33.45
CA PHE A 343 41.41 -7.84 -34.19
C PHE A 343 42.40 -9.01 -34.25
N ILE A 344 42.63 -9.69 -33.14
CA ILE A 344 43.47 -10.90 -33.09
C ILE A 344 42.84 -12.02 -33.94
N THR A 345 41.55 -12.31 -33.76
CA THR A 345 40.81 -13.28 -34.56
C THR A 345 40.71 -12.86 -36.03
N GLY A 346 40.71 -11.57 -36.36
CA GLY A 346 40.79 -11.10 -37.74
C GLY A 346 42.14 -11.40 -38.37
N ILE A 347 43.24 -11.19 -37.63
CA ILE A 347 44.59 -11.53 -38.07
C ILE A 347 44.76 -13.04 -38.29
N TYR A 348 44.24 -13.88 -37.39
CA TYR A 348 44.47 -15.34 -37.42
C TYR A 348 43.34 -16.18 -38.03
N GLY A 349 42.10 -15.70 -37.94
CA GLY A 349 40.86 -16.42 -38.30
C GLY A 349 40.48 -16.35 -39.77
N MET A 350 40.99 -15.37 -40.54
CA MET A 350 40.82 -15.35 -42.00
C MET A 350 41.57 -16.50 -42.72
N ASN A 351 42.37 -17.30 -41.99
CA ASN A 351 43.08 -18.46 -42.52
C ASN A 351 42.54 -19.82 -42.03
N LEU A 352 41.43 -19.86 -41.27
CA LEU A 352 40.86 -21.10 -40.76
C LEU A 352 39.43 -21.29 -41.27
N LEU A 353 39.27 -22.24 -42.20
CA LEU A 353 37.96 -22.76 -42.60
C LEU A 353 37.37 -23.54 -41.42
N ASN A 354 36.47 -22.93 -40.65
CA ASN A 354 35.76 -23.63 -39.58
C ASN A 354 34.28 -23.75 -39.93
N GLY A 355 33.84 -24.97 -40.28
CA GLY A 355 32.49 -25.30 -40.77
C GLY A 355 31.36 -25.18 -39.74
N LEU A 356 31.54 -24.40 -38.67
CA LEU A 356 30.54 -24.18 -37.62
C LEU A 356 29.27 -23.49 -38.14
N GLU A 357 29.40 -22.72 -39.22
CA GLU A 357 28.33 -21.96 -39.89
C GLU A 357 27.33 -22.88 -40.63
N GLN A 358 27.74 -24.12 -40.91
CA GLN A 358 26.93 -25.10 -41.64
C GLN A 358 26.16 -26.04 -40.70
N ASN A 359 26.39 -25.96 -39.39
CA ASN A 359 25.72 -26.84 -38.42
C ASN A 359 24.42 -26.17 -37.89
N PRO A 360 23.23 -26.76 -38.17
CA PRO A 360 21.94 -26.17 -37.82
C PRO A 360 21.69 -26.05 -36.31
N TYR A 361 22.52 -26.69 -35.47
CA TYR A 361 22.38 -26.66 -34.01
C TYR A 361 23.23 -25.58 -33.33
N THR A 362 24.18 -24.95 -34.04
CA THR A 362 25.10 -23.95 -33.47
C THR A 362 24.36 -22.72 -32.92
N PHE A 363 23.30 -22.28 -33.59
CA PHE A 363 22.47 -21.16 -33.13
C PHE A 363 21.76 -21.51 -31.81
N TYR A 364 21.19 -22.71 -31.70
CA TYR A 364 20.51 -23.18 -30.49
C TYR A 364 21.46 -23.30 -29.31
N ILE A 365 22.69 -23.78 -29.53
CA ILE A 365 23.72 -23.88 -28.48
C ILE A 365 24.13 -22.49 -27.95
N LEU A 366 24.16 -21.47 -28.81
CA LEU A 366 24.49 -20.09 -28.41
C LEU A 366 23.34 -19.39 -27.68
N THR A 367 22.07 -19.68 -28.01
CA THR A 367 20.89 -19.06 -27.37
C THR A 367 20.46 -19.69 -26.04
N VAL A 368 20.96 -20.88 -25.69
CA VAL A 368 20.63 -21.56 -24.42
C VAL A 368 21.19 -20.84 -23.17
N ASN A 369 22.11 -19.88 -23.33
CA ASN A 369 22.73 -19.16 -22.21
C ASN A 369 21.89 -17.99 -21.65
N VAL A 370 20.59 -17.92 -21.94
CA VAL A 370 19.65 -16.98 -21.29
C VAL A 370 18.65 -17.77 -20.44
N SER A 371 19.15 -18.51 -19.46
CA SER A 371 18.33 -19.15 -18.41
C SER A 371 18.70 -18.53 -17.06
N TYR A 372 17.69 -18.13 -16.30
CA TYR A 372 17.80 -17.62 -14.93
C TYR A 372 17.75 -18.77 -13.89
N GLY A 373 18.20 -19.98 -14.26
CA GLY A 373 18.18 -21.15 -13.39
C GLY A 373 19.37 -22.09 -13.62
N LEU A 374 19.46 -23.14 -12.80
CA LEU A 374 20.61 -24.04 -12.78
C LEU A 374 20.76 -24.75 -14.14
N ASN A 375 21.88 -24.49 -14.82
CA ASN A 375 22.16 -25.07 -16.14
C ASN A 375 22.80 -26.47 -16.03
N ASN A 376 22.09 -27.42 -15.40
CA ASN A 376 22.47 -28.85 -15.40
C ASN A 376 21.70 -29.68 -16.44
N GLY A 377 20.94 -29.01 -17.32
CA GLY A 377 20.12 -29.63 -18.37
C GLY A 377 18.78 -30.21 -17.89
N LEU A 378 18.48 -30.16 -16.60
CA LEU A 378 17.24 -30.63 -15.98
C LEU A 378 16.32 -29.45 -15.62
N GLY A 379 15.12 -29.75 -15.11
CA GLY A 379 14.18 -28.72 -14.62
C GLY A 379 13.70 -27.72 -15.68
N LYS A 380 13.71 -28.08 -16.96
CA LYS A 380 13.20 -27.19 -18.04
C LYS A 380 11.71 -26.85 -17.88
N THR A 381 10.97 -27.77 -17.26
CA THR A 381 9.61 -27.59 -16.73
C THR A 381 9.61 -28.07 -15.27
N PRO A 382 8.61 -27.69 -14.46
CA PRO A 382 8.49 -28.17 -13.08
C PRO A 382 8.43 -29.70 -13.04
N GLN A 383 9.06 -30.32 -12.04
CA GLN A 383 9.07 -31.76 -11.89
C GLN A 383 7.66 -32.31 -11.56
N MET A 384 7.37 -33.51 -12.04
CA MET A 384 6.13 -34.23 -11.76
C MET A 384 6.43 -35.65 -11.29
N GLY A 385 5.77 -36.09 -10.23
CA GLY A 385 6.06 -37.40 -9.65
C GLY A 385 5.26 -37.70 -8.39
N TRP A 386 5.81 -38.59 -7.58
CA TRP A 386 5.25 -39.02 -6.31
C TRP A 386 6.34 -39.01 -5.24
N ASN A 387 5.96 -38.72 -3.99
CA ASN A 387 6.86 -38.74 -2.84
C ASN A 387 6.23 -39.52 -1.67
N SER A 388 7.05 -40.30 -0.96
CA SER A 388 6.59 -41.22 0.08
C SER A 388 6.20 -40.59 1.42
N TRP A 389 6.55 -39.34 1.71
CA TRP A 389 6.52 -38.78 3.08
C TRP A 389 5.13 -38.75 3.71
N TYR A 390 4.17 -38.01 3.16
CA TYR A 390 2.96 -37.64 3.90
C TYR A 390 2.00 -38.79 4.19
N ASN A 391 2.02 -39.86 3.40
CA ASN A 391 1.20 -41.04 3.67
C ASN A 391 1.94 -42.11 4.47
N PHE A 392 3.23 -42.33 4.17
CA PHE A 392 3.96 -43.46 4.73
C PHE A 392 4.86 -43.07 5.89
N TRP A 393 5.31 -41.82 5.98
CA TRP A 393 6.34 -41.37 6.93
C TRP A 393 7.53 -42.32 6.87
N CYS A 394 7.97 -42.89 8.00
CA CYS A 394 8.99 -43.95 8.03
C CYS A 394 8.45 -45.37 7.81
N ASN A 395 7.15 -45.55 7.55
CA ASN A 395 6.48 -46.85 7.50
C ASN A 395 6.17 -47.28 6.05
N TYR A 396 7.22 -47.53 5.27
CA TYR A 396 7.14 -48.12 3.94
C TYR A 396 8.06 -49.33 3.82
N THR A 397 7.88 -50.13 2.77
CA THR A 397 8.74 -51.28 2.42
C THR A 397 9.06 -51.25 0.93
N GLU A 398 10.15 -51.90 0.51
CA GLU A 398 10.51 -52.03 -0.91
C GLU A 398 9.33 -52.49 -1.78
N LYS A 399 8.57 -53.48 -1.30
CA LYS A 399 7.39 -54.00 -2.00
C LYS A 399 6.28 -52.95 -2.15
N MET A 400 6.05 -52.12 -1.14
CA MET A 400 5.06 -51.03 -1.22
C MET A 400 5.48 -50.00 -2.27
N ILE A 401 6.77 -49.66 -2.36
CA ILE A 401 7.27 -48.76 -3.40
C ILE A 401 7.10 -49.36 -4.80
N GLN A 402 7.41 -50.64 -4.97
CA GLN A 402 7.18 -51.37 -6.24
C GLN A 402 5.69 -51.36 -6.64
N GLN A 403 4.78 -51.57 -5.68
CA GLN A 403 3.34 -51.50 -5.91
C GLN A 403 2.89 -50.09 -6.31
N THR A 404 3.39 -49.05 -5.64
CA THR A 404 3.15 -47.65 -6.00
C THR A 404 3.60 -47.35 -7.44
N VAL A 405 4.78 -47.84 -7.84
CA VAL A 405 5.31 -47.71 -9.19
C VAL A 405 4.38 -48.36 -10.22
N ASP A 406 3.96 -49.61 -9.98
CA ASP A 406 3.04 -50.31 -10.87
C ASP A 406 1.68 -49.59 -10.97
N ILE A 407 1.18 -48.99 -9.88
CA ILE A 407 -0.06 -48.20 -9.88
C ILE A 407 0.07 -46.90 -10.67
N ILE A 408 1.18 -46.17 -10.52
CA ILE A 408 1.44 -44.93 -11.28
C ILE A 408 1.42 -45.20 -12.79
N ILE A 409 1.90 -46.36 -13.23
CA ILE A 409 1.85 -46.78 -14.63
C ILE A 409 0.44 -47.19 -15.02
N ASN A 410 -0.17 -48.11 -14.28
CA ASN A 410 -1.47 -48.71 -14.64
C ASN A 410 -2.64 -47.73 -14.57
N SER A 411 -2.53 -46.69 -13.73
CA SER A 411 -3.52 -45.61 -13.62
C SER A 411 -3.39 -44.54 -14.71
N GLY A 412 -2.31 -44.58 -15.50
CA GLY A 412 -2.04 -43.60 -16.54
C GLY A 412 -1.32 -42.33 -16.06
N LEU A 413 -0.99 -42.21 -14.77
CA LEU A 413 -0.24 -41.06 -14.23
C LEU A 413 1.12 -40.90 -14.92
N ALA A 414 1.86 -42.01 -15.11
CA ALA A 414 3.11 -41.99 -15.86
C ALA A 414 2.95 -41.42 -17.28
N SER A 415 1.81 -41.68 -17.94
CA SER A 415 1.57 -41.24 -19.32
C SER A 415 1.30 -39.74 -19.45
N VAL A 416 0.87 -39.07 -18.38
CA VAL A 416 0.65 -37.61 -18.35
C VAL A 416 1.81 -36.84 -17.72
N GLY A 417 2.92 -37.53 -17.38
CA GLY A 417 4.18 -36.90 -17.01
C GLY A 417 4.68 -37.17 -15.59
N TYR A 418 3.94 -37.89 -14.73
CA TYR A 418 4.40 -38.25 -13.39
C TYR A 418 5.52 -39.31 -13.46
N GLU A 419 6.77 -38.86 -13.57
CA GLU A 419 7.93 -39.72 -13.85
C GLU A 419 8.84 -39.96 -12.64
N TYR A 420 8.88 -39.04 -11.66
CA TYR A 420 9.77 -39.17 -10.50
C TYR A 420 9.12 -39.99 -9.37
N ILE A 421 9.83 -41.00 -8.89
CA ILE A 421 9.47 -41.82 -7.73
C ILE A 421 10.42 -41.48 -6.60
N ASN A 422 10.03 -40.54 -5.75
CA ASN A 422 10.88 -39.96 -4.72
C ASN A 422 10.69 -40.68 -3.39
N LEU A 423 11.74 -41.37 -2.94
CA LEU A 423 11.81 -41.94 -1.62
C LEU A 423 12.29 -40.88 -0.62
N ASP A 424 11.46 -40.61 0.38
CA ASP A 424 11.74 -39.60 1.41
C ASP A 424 12.53 -40.19 2.61
N ASP A 425 12.58 -39.49 3.74
CA ASP A 425 13.40 -39.87 4.90
C ASP A 425 13.13 -41.32 5.40
N CYS A 426 14.00 -41.79 6.29
CA CYS A 426 13.96 -43.09 6.97
C CYS A 426 14.51 -44.30 6.20
N TRP A 427 14.97 -44.12 4.95
CA TRP A 427 15.59 -45.21 4.18
C TRP A 427 17.00 -45.54 4.65
N GLN A 428 17.75 -44.51 5.07
CA GLN A 428 19.10 -44.62 5.62
C GLN A 428 19.09 -45.02 7.10
N ILE A 429 19.94 -45.97 7.50
CA ILE A 429 20.00 -46.47 8.89
C ILE A 429 21.34 -46.20 9.56
N SER A 430 22.44 -46.29 8.82
CA SER A 430 23.80 -46.19 9.35
C SER A 430 24.80 -45.78 8.27
N ARG A 431 26.06 -45.61 8.67
CA ARG A 431 27.22 -45.55 7.77
C ARG A 431 28.12 -46.76 8.06
N ASP A 432 28.75 -47.30 7.03
CA ASP A 432 29.73 -48.39 7.18
C ASP A 432 31.09 -47.87 7.72
N ALA A 433 32.07 -48.76 7.86
CA ALA A 433 33.40 -48.40 8.34
C ALA A 433 34.15 -47.40 7.44
N ASN A 434 33.76 -47.28 6.17
CA ASN A 434 34.32 -46.32 5.22
C ASN A 434 33.52 -45.00 5.19
N GLY A 435 32.49 -44.85 6.01
CA GLY A 435 31.61 -43.69 6.03
C GLY A 435 30.48 -43.72 4.98
N THR A 436 30.33 -44.82 4.23
CA THR A 436 29.31 -44.94 3.17
C THR A 436 27.95 -45.18 3.76
N ILE A 437 26.97 -44.37 3.38
CA ILE A 437 25.59 -44.48 3.85
C ILE A 437 24.94 -45.81 3.46
N GLN A 438 24.24 -46.43 4.41
CA GLN A 438 23.62 -47.74 4.26
C GLN A 438 22.10 -47.63 4.39
N ALA A 439 21.39 -48.26 3.46
CA ALA A 439 19.94 -48.43 3.54
C ALA A 439 19.57 -49.46 4.61
N ASP A 440 18.36 -49.38 5.16
CA ASP A 440 17.86 -50.39 6.10
C ASP A 440 17.63 -51.73 5.36
N PRO A 441 18.41 -52.79 5.64
CA PRO A 441 18.30 -54.08 4.96
C PRO A 441 16.99 -54.82 5.30
N LYS A 442 16.25 -54.41 6.35
CA LYS A 442 14.93 -54.95 6.65
C LYS A 442 13.85 -54.34 5.77
N VAL A 443 14.01 -53.06 5.43
CA VAL A 443 13.05 -52.31 4.59
C VAL A 443 13.35 -52.55 3.10
N PHE A 444 14.63 -52.63 2.75
CA PHE A 444 15.16 -52.83 1.40
C PHE A 444 16.05 -54.08 1.34
N PRO A 445 15.48 -55.30 1.46
CA PRO A 445 16.25 -56.54 1.43
C PRO A 445 17.04 -56.75 0.13
N SER A 446 16.57 -56.19 -1.00
CA SER A 446 17.28 -56.23 -2.28
C SER A 446 18.31 -55.10 -2.44
N GLY A 447 18.31 -54.12 -1.53
CA GLY A 447 19.08 -52.89 -1.63
C GLY A 447 18.47 -51.82 -2.54
N ILE A 448 18.87 -50.56 -2.33
CA ILE A 448 18.42 -49.41 -3.13
C ILE A 448 18.74 -49.55 -4.64
N PRO A 449 19.93 -50.04 -5.07
CA PRO A 449 20.21 -50.22 -6.49
C PRO A 449 19.22 -51.12 -7.22
N ALA A 450 18.80 -52.24 -6.60
CA ALA A 450 17.83 -53.15 -7.21
C ALA A 450 16.44 -52.50 -7.36
N LEU A 451 16.04 -51.65 -6.40
CA LEU A 451 14.81 -50.87 -6.50
C LEU A 451 14.91 -49.81 -7.60
N ILE A 452 16.05 -49.13 -7.74
CA ILE A 452 16.31 -48.18 -8.83
C ILE A 452 16.21 -48.89 -10.18
N ASP A 453 16.86 -50.03 -10.35
CA ASP A 453 16.79 -50.85 -11.58
C ASP A 453 15.33 -51.22 -11.91
N TYR A 454 14.54 -51.58 -10.89
CA TYR A 454 13.11 -51.87 -11.06
C TYR A 454 12.33 -50.64 -11.56
N VAL A 455 12.59 -49.44 -11.03
CA VAL A 455 11.96 -48.18 -11.47
C VAL A 455 12.40 -47.79 -12.88
N HIS A 456 13.70 -47.86 -13.18
CA HIS A 456 14.26 -47.56 -14.50
C HIS A 456 13.78 -48.52 -15.58
N SER A 457 13.62 -49.81 -15.26
CA SER A 457 13.08 -50.81 -16.20
C SER A 457 11.66 -50.47 -16.69
N ARG A 458 10.95 -49.62 -15.95
CA ARG A 458 9.62 -49.11 -16.26
C ARG A 458 9.62 -47.70 -16.85
N LYS A 459 10.80 -47.18 -17.21
CA LYS A 459 11.01 -45.84 -17.80
C LYS A 459 10.60 -44.68 -16.87
N LEU A 460 10.61 -44.92 -15.56
CA LEU A 460 10.44 -43.90 -14.55
C LEU A 460 11.82 -43.51 -13.98
N LYS A 461 11.87 -42.42 -13.24
CA LYS A 461 13.06 -41.89 -12.59
C LYS A 461 12.98 -42.10 -11.08
N PHE A 462 14.10 -42.35 -10.44
CA PHE A 462 14.15 -42.60 -9.00
C PHE A 462 14.77 -41.42 -8.26
N GLY A 463 14.07 -40.96 -7.22
CA GLY A 463 14.55 -39.93 -6.32
C GLY A 463 14.86 -40.45 -4.93
N LEU A 464 15.87 -39.86 -4.32
CA LEU A 464 16.30 -40.15 -2.96
C LEU A 464 16.23 -38.88 -2.10
N TYR A 465 16.33 -39.06 -0.80
CA TYR A 465 16.33 -38.00 0.20
C TYR A 465 17.62 -38.03 1.03
N SER A 466 18.14 -36.86 1.35
CA SER A 466 19.11 -36.68 2.42
C SER A 466 18.93 -35.31 3.07
N ASP A 467 19.81 -34.95 3.99
CA ASP A 467 19.75 -33.72 4.77
C ASP A 467 21.11 -32.99 4.77
N ALA A 468 21.07 -31.66 4.64
CA ALA A 468 22.19 -30.74 4.78
C ALA A 468 22.62 -30.50 6.24
N GLY A 469 22.33 -31.43 7.14
CA GLY A 469 22.78 -31.46 8.53
C GLY A 469 23.41 -32.79 8.93
N TYR A 470 23.77 -32.91 10.21
CA TYR A 470 24.41 -34.13 10.75
C TYR A 470 23.45 -35.32 10.81
N LYS A 471 22.16 -35.04 10.93
CA LYS A 471 21.08 -36.01 10.95
C LYS A 471 19.88 -35.49 10.18
N THR A 472 19.15 -36.39 9.57
CA THR A 472 17.87 -36.07 8.95
C THR A 472 16.81 -35.73 9.99
N CYS A 473 15.68 -35.20 9.55
CA CYS A 473 14.58 -34.84 10.45
C CYS A 473 14.06 -36.03 11.28
N ALA A 474 14.06 -37.26 10.74
CA ALA A 474 13.75 -38.49 11.47
C ALA A 474 14.94 -39.06 12.29
N GLY A 475 16.04 -38.32 12.40
CA GLY A 475 17.21 -38.69 13.20
C GLY A 475 18.12 -39.74 12.54
N ARG A 476 18.02 -39.95 11.22
CA ARG A 476 18.91 -40.83 10.45
C ARG A 476 20.22 -40.12 10.07
N PRO A 477 21.27 -40.83 9.60
CA PRO A 477 22.49 -40.15 9.15
C PRO A 477 22.21 -39.10 8.07
N GLY A 478 22.60 -37.85 8.30
CA GLY A 478 22.56 -36.77 7.29
C GLY A 478 23.88 -36.67 6.53
N SER A 479 23.94 -35.80 5.52
CA SER A 479 25.08 -35.69 4.59
C SER A 479 26.05 -34.55 4.89
N LEU A 480 25.82 -33.74 5.94
CA LEU A 480 26.74 -32.65 6.28
C LEU A 480 28.15 -33.20 6.59
N GLY A 481 29.15 -32.77 5.83
CA GLY A 481 30.53 -33.26 5.88
C GLY A 481 30.80 -34.56 5.11
N TYR A 482 29.77 -35.17 4.50
CA TYR A 482 29.85 -36.38 3.69
C TYR A 482 29.39 -36.15 2.23
N GLU A 483 29.17 -34.91 1.82
CA GLU A 483 28.47 -34.53 0.59
C GLU A 483 29.11 -35.18 -0.66
N LYS A 484 30.44 -35.14 -0.77
CA LYS A 484 31.17 -35.74 -1.90
C LYS A 484 31.02 -37.26 -1.95
N GLN A 485 31.09 -37.93 -0.80
CA GLN A 485 30.98 -39.38 -0.70
C GLN A 485 29.55 -39.84 -0.98
N ASP A 486 28.57 -39.15 -0.39
CA ASP A 486 27.16 -39.44 -0.56
C ASP A 486 26.71 -39.17 -2.00
N ALA A 487 27.08 -38.04 -2.60
CA ALA A 487 26.80 -37.76 -4.01
C ALA A 487 27.37 -38.85 -4.94
N THR A 488 28.62 -39.27 -4.71
CA THR A 488 29.26 -40.35 -5.48
C THR A 488 28.49 -41.67 -5.30
N THR A 489 28.06 -41.96 -4.07
CA THR A 489 27.27 -43.16 -3.76
C THR A 489 25.93 -43.15 -4.47
N TYR A 490 25.18 -42.05 -4.38
CA TYR A 490 23.88 -41.88 -5.03
C TYR A 490 23.99 -41.98 -6.55
N ALA A 491 25.00 -41.33 -7.15
CA ALA A 491 25.25 -41.43 -8.58
C ALA A 491 25.62 -42.86 -9.00
N SER A 492 26.40 -43.58 -8.19
CA SER A 492 26.77 -44.98 -8.46
C SER A 492 25.58 -45.94 -8.41
N TRP A 493 24.58 -45.63 -7.58
CA TRP A 493 23.33 -46.39 -7.50
C TRP A 493 22.35 -46.05 -8.64
N GLY A 494 22.57 -44.96 -9.37
CA GLY A 494 21.69 -44.53 -10.46
C GLY A 494 20.56 -43.59 -10.02
N VAL A 495 20.70 -42.86 -8.91
CA VAL A 495 19.70 -41.87 -8.49
C VAL A 495 19.54 -40.77 -9.54
N ASP A 496 18.32 -40.29 -9.78
CA ASP A 496 17.98 -39.24 -10.76
C ASP A 496 17.53 -37.93 -10.11
N TYR A 497 17.16 -37.97 -8.82
CA TYR A 497 16.62 -36.83 -8.08
C TYR A 497 17.11 -36.89 -6.62
N LEU A 498 17.50 -35.76 -6.05
CA LEU A 498 17.83 -35.64 -4.62
C LEU A 498 16.99 -34.52 -4.00
N LYS A 499 16.11 -34.88 -3.05
CA LYS A 499 15.56 -33.94 -2.07
C LYS A 499 16.58 -33.77 -0.95
N TYR A 500 16.96 -32.53 -0.65
CA TYR A 500 18.01 -32.23 0.32
C TYR A 500 17.49 -31.28 1.39
N ASP A 501 17.32 -31.82 2.59
CA ASP A 501 16.62 -31.19 3.72
C ASP A 501 17.54 -30.36 4.62
N ASN A 502 17.01 -29.81 5.71
CA ASN A 502 17.68 -28.79 6.50
C ASN A 502 17.61 -28.99 8.03
N CYS A 503 17.43 -30.21 8.52
CA CYS A 503 17.40 -30.52 9.96
C CYS A 503 18.81 -30.71 10.56
N ASN A 504 18.94 -30.58 11.89
CA ASN A 504 20.18 -30.86 12.65
C ASN A 504 21.48 -30.26 12.04
N THR A 505 21.43 -29.00 11.61
CA THR A 505 22.55 -28.30 10.97
C THR A 505 23.58 -27.84 12.00
N ASP A 506 24.74 -27.38 11.52
CA ASP A 506 25.79 -26.74 12.33
C ASP A 506 25.55 -25.23 12.56
N GLY A 507 24.36 -24.72 12.19
CA GLY A 507 24.00 -23.31 12.25
C GLY A 507 24.49 -22.47 11.07
N THR A 508 25.21 -23.06 10.11
CA THR A 508 25.59 -22.34 8.89
C THR A 508 24.39 -22.15 7.96
N LYS A 509 24.40 -21.04 7.23
CA LYS A 509 23.28 -20.65 6.35
C LYS A 509 23.10 -21.63 5.19
N PRO A 510 21.86 -21.86 4.74
CA PRO A 510 21.57 -22.65 3.54
C PRO A 510 22.38 -22.21 2.31
N GLU A 511 22.49 -20.89 2.08
CA GLU A 511 23.28 -20.28 1.00
C GLU A 511 24.73 -20.77 0.92
N VAL A 512 25.29 -21.26 2.03
CA VAL A 512 26.66 -21.78 2.12
C VAL A 512 26.69 -23.30 1.98
N ARG A 513 25.76 -24.03 2.61
CA ARG A 513 25.77 -25.51 2.64
C ARG A 513 25.29 -26.15 1.34
N TYR A 514 24.20 -25.64 0.77
CA TYR A 514 23.58 -26.26 -0.40
C TYR A 514 24.49 -26.27 -1.65
N PRO A 515 25.29 -25.22 -1.95
CA PRO A 515 26.26 -25.27 -3.03
C PRO A 515 27.28 -26.41 -2.93
N VAL A 516 27.65 -26.85 -1.72
CA VAL A 516 28.62 -27.95 -1.51
C VAL A 516 28.08 -29.26 -2.08
N MET A 517 26.81 -29.57 -1.81
CA MET A 517 26.16 -30.76 -2.36
C MET A 517 25.88 -30.61 -3.86
N ARG A 518 25.49 -29.41 -4.35
CA ARG A 518 25.39 -29.15 -5.80
C ARG A 518 26.69 -29.50 -6.52
N ASP A 519 27.82 -28.98 -6.03
CA ASP A 519 29.13 -29.19 -6.64
C ASP A 519 29.55 -30.66 -6.57
N ALA A 520 29.24 -31.33 -5.44
CA ALA A 520 29.46 -32.76 -5.28
C ALA A 520 28.65 -33.59 -6.29
N LEU A 521 27.37 -33.30 -6.48
CA LEU A 521 26.51 -33.96 -7.48
C LEU A 521 27.03 -33.74 -8.90
N ASN A 522 27.36 -32.49 -9.25
CA ASN A 522 27.89 -32.15 -10.57
C ASN A 522 29.22 -32.89 -10.86
N ALA A 523 30.10 -33.02 -9.86
CA ALA A 523 31.37 -33.71 -9.98
C ALA A 523 31.23 -35.22 -10.27
N THR A 524 30.06 -35.82 -10.02
CA THR A 524 29.81 -37.24 -10.37
C THR A 524 29.63 -37.47 -11.87
N GLY A 525 29.30 -36.42 -12.63
CA GLY A 525 28.98 -36.50 -14.06
C GLY A 525 27.61 -37.10 -14.39
N ARG A 526 26.84 -37.58 -13.40
CA ARG A 526 25.46 -38.02 -13.58
C ARG A 526 24.51 -36.82 -13.36
N PRO A 527 23.62 -36.49 -14.32
CA PRO A 527 22.59 -35.49 -14.09
C PRO A 527 21.61 -35.95 -13.00
N ILE A 528 21.57 -35.22 -11.88
CA ILE A 528 20.66 -35.47 -10.75
C ILE A 528 19.87 -34.19 -10.51
N PHE A 529 18.54 -34.29 -10.53
CA PHE A 529 17.66 -33.17 -10.23
C PHE A 529 17.84 -32.80 -8.76
N TYR A 530 18.19 -31.54 -8.48
CA TYR A 530 18.52 -31.11 -7.13
C TYR A 530 17.42 -30.24 -6.53
N SER A 531 16.72 -30.78 -5.53
CA SER A 531 15.57 -30.15 -4.87
C SER A 531 15.94 -29.72 -3.45
N LEU A 532 16.01 -28.41 -3.23
CA LEU A 532 16.39 -27.83 -1.95
C LEU A 532 15.17 -27.75 -1.02
N CYS A 533 15.37 -28.08 0.26
CA CYS A 533 14.30 -28.19 1.26
C CYS A 533 14.70 -27.48 2.57
N GLU A 534 15.01 -26.19 2.46
CA GLU A 534 15.29 -25.26 3.56
C GLU A 534 14.07 -24.50 4.07
N TRP A 535 12.88 -24.84 3.58
CA TRP A 535 11.57 -24.36 4.07
C TRP A 535 11.37 -22.83 3.98
N GLY A 536 12.05 -22.17 3.04
CA GLY A 536 12.03 -20.70 2.92
C GLY A 536 12.99 -19.98 3.87
N VAL A 537 13.82 -20.70 4.66
CA VAL A 537 14.83 -20.09 5.54
C VAL A 537 15.83 -19.30 4.71
N ASP A 538 16.09 -18.06 5.13
CA ASP A 538 16.97 -17.12 4.41
C ASP A 538 16.56 -16.85 2.94
N THR A 539 15.27 -16.97 2.62
CA THR A 539 14.67 -16.54 1.33
C THR A 539 15.33 -17.18 0.07
N PRO A 540 15.20 -18.51 -0.11
CA PRO A 540 15.82 -19.26 -1.20
C PRO A 540 15.53 -18.74 -2.61
N ALA A 541 14.35 -18.16 -2.84
CA ALA A 541 14.01 -17.56 -4.13
C ALA A 541 14.97 -16.46 -4.62
N LEU A 542 15.85 -15.93 -3.75
CA LEU A 542 16.85 -14.93 -4.12
C LEU A 542 18.19 -15.51 -4.58
N TRP A 543 18.50 -16.77 -4.26
CA TRP A 543 19.82 -17.36 -4.46
C TRP A 543 19.82 -18.81 -4.98
N ALA A 544 18.76 -19.57 -4.72
CA ALA A 544 18.68 -21.01 -4.98
C ALA A 544 18.62 -21.35 -6.48
N ALA A 545 18.25 -20.39 -7.33
CA ALA A 545 18.18 -20.58 -8.78
C ALA A 545 19.52 -20.99 -9.40
N ASP A 546 20.64 -20.51 -8.86
CA ASP A 546 22.00 -20.91 -9.30
C ASP A 546 22.51 -22.16 -8.58
N VAL A 547 21.70 -22.75 -7.70
CA VAL A 547 22.10 -23.85 -6.81
C VAL A 547 21.37 -25.14 -7.12
N GLY A 548 20.04 -25.11 -7.27
CA GLY A 548 19.23 -26.30 -7.57
C GLY A 548 18.12 -26.06 -8.58
N ASN A 549 17.42 -27.14 -8.89
CA ASN A 549 16.34 -27.15 -9.86
C ASN A 549 14.98 -26.78 -9.26
N SER A 550 14.82 -26.90 -7.94
CA SER A 550 13.71 -26.32 -7.19
C SER A 550 14.09 -26.05 -5.75
N TRP A 551 13.35 -25.18 -5.07
CA TRP A 551 13.58 -24.85 -3.65
C TRP A 551 12.28 -24.62 -2.90
N ARG A 552 12.19 -25.15 -1.68
CA ARG A 552 11.02 -25.01 -0.82
C ARG A 552 10.83 -23.55 -0.40
N THR A 553 9.69 -22.95 -0.74
CA THR A 553 9.40 -21.55 -0.35
C THR A 553 8.81 -21.40 1.05
N THR A 554 8.32 -22.50 1.63
CA THR A 554 7.54 -22.53 2.88
C THR A 554 7.86 -23.75 3.72
N GLY A 555 7.40 -23.76 4.97
CA GLY A 555 7.30 -24.96 5.80
C GLY A 555 6.38 -26.02 5.20
N ASP A 556 6.29 -27.15 5.89
CA ASP A 556 5.54 -28.32 5.46
C ASP A 556 4.04 -28.06 5.42
N ILE A 557 3.42 -28.46 4.32
CA ILE A 557 2.01 -28.27 4.07
C ILE A 557 1.15 -29.31 4.80
N SER A 558 0.04 -28.84 5.37
CA SER A 558 -1.01 -29.69 5.94
C SER A 558 -2.15 -29.88 4.94
N ASP A 559 -2.89 -30.98 5.08
CA ASP A 559 -4.05 -31.28 4.24
C ASP A 559 -5.29 -30.49 4.69
N THR A 560 -5.21 -29.16 4.64
CA THR A 560 -6.30 -28.24 4.99
C THR A 560 -6.33 -27.06 4.03
N TRP A 561 -7.51 -26.49 3.82
CA TRP A 561 -7.70 -25.32 2.95
C TRP A 561 -6.80 -24.15 3.36
N ASP A 562 -6.78 -23.81 4.65
CA ASP A 562 -6.00 -22.68 5.18
C ASP A 562 -4.49 -22.87 4.99
N SER A 563 -3.99 -24.10 5.19
CA SER A 563 -2.58 -24.40 4.97
C SER A 563 -2.20 -24.27 3.50
N MET A 564 -3.03 -24.79 2.59
CA MET A 564 -2.84 -24.67 1.14
C MET A 564 -2.81 -23.21 0.69
N ILE A 565 -3.78 -22.43 1.16
CA ILE A 565 -3.93 -21.02 0.83
C ILE A 565 -2.76 -20.17 1.37
N SER A 566 -2.38 -20.36 2.63
CA SER A 566 -1.24 -19.63 3.23
C SER A 566 0.07 -19.93 2.49
N THR A 567 0.24 -21.18 2.06
CA THR A 567 1.42 -21.66 1.35
C THR A 567 1.53 -21.06 -0.04
N ILE A 568 0.45 -21.08 -0.82
CA ILE A 568 0.46 -20.49 -2.16
C ILE A 568 0.58 -18.95 -2.13
N ASP A 569 0.01 -18.30 -1.11
CA ASP A 569 0.13 -16.85 -0.90
C ASP A 569 1.58 -16.44 -0.62
N THR A 570 2.31 -17.25 0.14
CA THR A 570 3.74 -17.04 0.39
C THR A 570 4.55 -17.27 -0.90
N ASN A 571 4.25 -18.33 -1.64
CA ASN A 571 4.90 -18.64 -2.90
C ASN A 571 4.72 -17.56 -3.99
N ASN A 572 3.53 -16.95 -4.07
CA ASN A 572 3.20 -15.92 -5.06
C ASN A 572 4.12 -14.70 -5.00
N GLN A 573 4.70 -14.40 -3.83
CA GLN A 573 5.62 -13.26 -3.66
C GLN A 573 6.90 -13.41 -4.49
N PHE A 574 7.24 -14.65 -4.85
CA PHE A 574 8.46 -15.01 -5.57
C PHE A 574 8.19 -15.40 -7.02
N ALA A 575 7.02 -15.07 -7.57
CA ALA A 575 6.63 -15.46 -8.93
C ALA A 575 7.67 -15.08 -10.00
N ASP A 576 8.28 -13.90 -9.88
CA ASP A 576 9.28 -13.41 -10.84
C ASP A 576 10.67 -14.08 -10.67
N LYS A 577 10.81 -15.06 -9.76
CA LYS A 577 12.06 -15.80 -9.47
C LYS A 577 12.07 -17.23 -9.99
N ALA A 578 10.92 -17.78 -10.37
CA ALA A 578 10.84 -19.11 -10.97
C ALA A 578 10.98 -19.04 -12.51
N GLY A 579 11.58 -20.08 -13.08
CA GLY A 579 11.69 -20.25 -14.53
C GLY A 579 12.40 -21.54 -14.93
N PRO A 580 12.58 -21.79 -16.24
CA PRO A 580 13.26 -22.98 -16.72
C PRO A 580 14.65 -23.15 -16.09
N GLY A 581 14.83 -24.26 -15.37
CA GLY A 581 16.03 -24.61 -14.62
C GLY A 581 15.92 -24.41 -13.11
N GLY A 582 14.92 -23.67 -12.60
CA GLY A 582 14.76 -23.35 -11.18
C GLY A 582 13.34 -22.94 -10.79
N TRP A 583 12.68 -23.76 -9.96
CA TRP A 583 11.26 -23.58 -9.60
C TRP A 583 11.03 -23.31 -8.11
N ASN A 584 10.11 -22.41 -7.82
CA ASN A 584 9.59 -22.28 -6.46
C ASN A 584 8.76 -23.52 -6.10
N ASP A 585 9.03 -24.12 -4.95
CA ASP A 585 8.36 -25.32 -4.44
C ASP A 585 7.51 -24.99 -3.19
N PRO A 586 6.19 -24.77 -3.33
CA PRO A 586 5.26 -24.63 -2.22
C PRO A 586 4.91 -25.97 -1.52
N ASP A 587 5.70 -27.03 -1.70
CA ASP A 587 5.50 -28.38 -1.14
C ASP A 587 4.50 -29.26 -1.92
N MET A 588 4.46 -30.54 -1.54
CA MET A 588 3.77 -31.63 -2.22
C MET A 588 2.23 -31.55 -2.17
N LEU A 589 1.58 -32.09 -3.21
CA LEU A 589 0.13 -32.20 -3.33
C LEU A 589 -0.43 -33.21 -2.33
N ARG A 590 -1.26 -32.74 -1.38
CA ARG A 590 -2.00 -33.58 -0.41
C ARG A 590 -3.35 -34.08 -0.95
N ILE A 591 -3.56 -33.97 -2.27
CA ILE A 591 -4.83 -34.26 -2.91
C ILE A 591 -5.20 -35.73 -2.74
N GLY A 592 -6.38 -35.97 -2.14
CA GLY A 592 -6.91 -37.31 -1.83
C GLY A 592 -6.62 -37.83 -0.42
N ASN A 593 -5.98 -37.05 0.46
CA ASN A 593 -5.65 -37.50 1.83
C ASN A 593 -6.82 -37.39 2.82
N GLY A 594 -7.90 -36.70 2.44
CA GLY A 594 -9.19 -36.69 3.12
C GLY A 594 -9.49 -35.48 4.01
N GLY A 595 -8.56 -34.51 4.10
CA GLY A 595 -8.74 -33.28 4.88
C GLY A 595 -9.45 -32.14 4.14
N MET A 596 -9.57 -32.24 2.82
CA MET A 596 -10.30 -31.30 1.96
C MET A 596 -11.32 -32.02 1.05
N THR A 597 -12.28 -31.26 0.53
CA THR A 597 -13.27 -31.69 -0.46
C THR A 597 -12.67 -31.81 -1.87
N ASP A 598 -13.33 -32.54 -2.77
CA ASP A 598 -12.89 -32.65 -4.17
C ASP A 598 -12.82 -31.28 -4.87
N THR A 599 -13.76 -30.38 -4.57
CA THR A 599 -13.76 -29.00 -5.07
C THR A 599 -12.53 -28.23 -4.61
N GLU A 600 -12.17 -28.34 -3.33
CA GLU A 600 -10.96 -27.72 -2.79
C GLU A 600 -9.69 -28.33 -3.40
N TYR A 601 -9.66 -29.64 -3.66
CA TYR A 601 -8.53 -30.29 -4.34
C TYR A 601 -8.39 -29.86 -5.80
N ILE A 602 -9.48 -29.59 -6.52
CA ILE A 602 -9.45 -29.00 -7.86
C ILE A 602 -8.80 -27.62 -7.80
N SER A 603 -9.18 -26.79 -6.83
CA SER A 603 -8.58 -25.47 -6.60
C SER A 603 -7.10 -25.57 -6.26
N TYR A 604 -6.74 -26.50 -5.38
CA TYR A 604 -5.36 -26.81 -4.98
C TYR A 604 -4.51 -27.17 -6.21
N PHE A 605 -4.95 -28.15 -7.02
CA PHE A 605 -4.21 -28.55 -8.23
C PHE A 605 -4.04 -27.41 -9.22
N SER A 606 -5.08 -26.58 -9.39
CA SER A 606 -5.07 -25.44 -10.32
C SER A 606 -4.10 -24.35 -9.89
N LEU A 607 -4.02 -24.07 -8.59
CA LEU A 607 -3.09 -23.09 -8.00
C LEU A 607 -1.64 -23.53 -8.15
N TRP A 608 -1.33 -24.81 -7.94
CA TRP A 608 0.01 -25.36 -8.18
C TRP A 608 0.35 -25.34 -9.68
N ALA A 609 -0.62 -25.65 -10.54
CA ALA A 609 -0.41 -25.65 -11.97
C ALA A 609 -0.11 -24.25 -12.53
N ILE A 610 -0.94 -23.25 -12.19
CA ILE A 610 -0.72 -21.87 -12.67
C ILE A 610 0.56 -21.26 -12.09
N SER A 611 0.94 -21.64 -10.86
CA SER A 611 2.14 -21.13 -10.21
C SER A 611 3.43 -21.84 -10.66
N LYS A 612 3.37 -22.79 -11.60
CA LYS A 612 4.54 -23.57 -12.04
C LYS A 612 5.24 -24.30 -10.88
N ALA A 613 4.47 -24.67 -9.86
CA ALA A 613 4.97 -25.47 -8.75
C ALA A 613 5.23 -26.93 -9.19
N PRO A 614 6.12 -27.66 -8.49
CA PRO A 614 6.24 -29.10 -8.65
C PRO A 614 4.91 -29.83 -8.43
N LEU A 615 4.54 -30.75 -9.33
CA LEU A 615 3.35 -31.59 -9.16
C LEU A 615 3.76 -32.95 -8.59
N LEU A 616 4.14 -32.94 -7.31
CA LEU A 616 4.53 -34.14 -6.56
C LEU A 616 3.33 -34.66 -5.75
N ILE A 617 2.85 -35.87 -6.07
CA ILE A 617 1.78 -36.55 -5.34
C ILE A 617 2.32 -36.96 -3.96
N GLY A 618 1.78 -36.39 -2.89
CA GLY A 618 2.07 -36.77 -1.50
C GLY A 618 1.05 -37.74 -0.89
N GLY A 619 0.00 -38.11 -1.64
CA GLY A 619 -1.07 -39.00 -1.18
C GLY A 619 -0.82 -40.50 -1.43
N ASP A 620 -1.67 -41.33 -0.82
CA ASP A 620 -1.66 -42.78 -1.03
C ASP A 620 -2.24 -43.15 -2.40
N VAL A 621 -1.37 -43.38 -3.39
CA VAL A 621 -1.81 -43.79 -4.73
C VAL A 621 -2.59 -45.11 -4.72
N THR A 622 -2.44 -45.95 -3.69
CA THR A 622 -3.14 -47.24 -3.60
C THR A 622 -4.61 -47.09 -3.18
N LYS A 623 -4.99 -45.91 -2.66
CA LYS A 623 -6.34 -45.62 -2.15
C LYS A 623 -7.00 -44.43 -2.84
N MET A 624 -6.45 -43.97 -3.97
CA MET A 624 -7.03 -42.85 -4.70
C MET A 624 -8.45 -43.17 -5.18
N SER A 625 -9.38 -42.26 -4.88
CA SER A 625 -10.71 -42.30 -5.48
C SER A 625 -10.61 -41.97 -6.98
N GLN A 626 -11.65 -42.33 -7.75
CA GLN A 626 -11.70 -41.93 -9.17
C GLN A 626 -11.72 -40.40 -9.33
N ALA A 627 -12.33 -39.66 -8.40
CA ALA A 627 -12.33 -38.20 -8.42
C ALA A 627 -10.91 -37.64 -8.26
N THR A 628 -10.17 -38.13 -7.26
CA THR A 628 -8.75 -37.80 -7.04
C THR A 628 -7.89 -38.13 -8.25
N LEU A 629 -8.06 -39.32 -8.84
CA LEU A 629 -7.32 -39.71 -10.04
C LEU A 629 -7.64 -38.79 -11.23
N ASN A 630 -8.89 -38.40 -11.42
CA ASN A 630 -9.29 -37.49 -12.49
C ASN A 630 -8.65 -36.09 -12.37
N ILE A 631 -8.43 -35.62 -11.14
CA ILE A 631 -7.70 -34.37 -10.88
C ILE A 631 -6.27 -34.48 -11.42
N TYR A 632 -5.55 -35.53 -11.00
CA TYR A 632 -4.17 -35.77 -11.45
C TYR A 632 -4.05 -36.13 -12.95
N LEU A 633 -5.10 -36.64 -13.59
CA LEU A 633 -5.09 -36.96 -15.03
C LEU A 633 -5.52 -35.80 -15.93
N ASN A 634 -5.76 -34.59 -15.39
CA ASN A 634 -6.18 -33.47 -16.23
C ASN A 634 -5.02 -32.89 -17.05
N SER A 635 -4.85 -33.41 -18.27
CA SER A 635 -3.78 -33.01 -19.20
C SER A 635 -3.82 -31.55 -19.62
N GLU A 636 -4.99 -30.89 -19.63
CA GLU A 636 -5.07 -29.46 -20.00
C GLU A 636 -4.53 -28.56 -18.89
N VAL A 637 -4.78 -28.91 -17.62
CA VAL A 637 -4.22 -28.19 -16.47
C VAL A 637 -2.73 -28.50 -16.31
N ILE A 638 -2.32 -29.75 -16.52
CA ILE A 638 -0.90 -30.13 -16.57
C ILE A 638 -0.17 -29.36 -17.66
N ALA A 639 -0.76 -29.17 -18.83
CA ALA A 639 -0.14 -28.40 -19.91
C ALA A 639 0.11 -26.93 -19.53
N ILE A 640 -0.69 -26.35 -18.64
CA ILE A 640 -0.39 -25.04 -18.06
C ILE A 640 0.85 -25.11 -17.18
N ASN A 641 0.97 -26.11 -16.31
CA ASN A 641 2.15 -26.30 -15.46
C ASN A 641 3.42 -26.56 -16.28
N GLN A 642 3.31 -27.36 -17.34
CA GLN A 642 4.42 -27.81 -18.18
C GLN A 642 4.67 -26.91 -19.41
N ASP A 643 4.10 -25.70 -19.44
CA ASP A 643 4.31 -24.75 -20.54
C ASP A 643 5.79 -24.34 -20.63
N SER A 644 6.34 -24.37 -21.86
CA SER A 644 7.77 -24.17 -22.11
C SER A 644 8.27 -22.74 -21.92
N LEU A 645 7.37 -21.74 -21.85
CA LEU A 645 7.76 -20.39 -21.47
C LEU A 645 8.19 -20.35 -20.00
N GLY A 646 7.62 -21.22 -19.18
CA GLY A 646 8.04 -21.41 -17.80
C GLY A 646 7.80 -20.20 -16.89
N VAL A 647 6.90 -19.29 -17.25
CA VAL A 647 6.57 -18.13 -16.42
C VAL A 647 5.51 -18.52 -15.40
N GLN A 648 5.81 -18.32 -14.13
CA GLN A 648 4.88 -18.49 -13.02
C GLN A 648 3.75 -17.46 -13.11
N GLY A 649 2.50 -17.92 -13.07
CA GLY A 649 1.34 -17.04 -12.96
C GLY A 649 1.26 -16.37 -11.60
N LYS A 650 0.70 -15.17 -11.57
CA LYS A 650 0.60 -14.33 -10.36
C LYS A 650 -0.80 -13.78 -10.17
N LYS A 651 -1.13 -13.43 -8.93
CA LYS A 651 -2.32 -12.64 -8.62
C LYS A 651 -2.30 -11.30 -9.36
N ILE A 652 -3.40 -10.93 -10.00
CA ILE A 652 -3.56 -9.62 -10.64
C ILE A 652 -4.44 -8.71 -9.78
N VAL A 653 -4.09 -7.42 -9.73
CA VAL A 653 -4.83 -6.43 -8.92
C VAL A 653 -6.11 -6.05 -9.66
N ILE A 654 -7.27 -6.34 -9.06
CA ILE A 654 -8.59 -5.96 -9.60
C ILE A 654 -8.80 -4.46 -9.39
N SER A 655 -9.10 -3.72 -10.47
CA SER A 655 -9.45 -2.30 -10.36
C SER A 655 -10.70 -2.11 -9.47
N SER A 656 -10.62 -1.21 -8.49
CA SER A 656 -11.61 -0.98 -7.40
C SER A 656 -13.04 -0.58 -7.84
N SER A 657 -13.32 -0.53 -9.14
CA SER A 657 -14.62 -0.20 -9.72
C SER A 657 -15.60 -1.39 -9.83
N GLN A 658 -15.18 -2.60 -9.42
CA GLN A 658 -15.92 -3.85 -9.64
C GLN A 658 -16.18 -4.70 -8.38
N LEU A 659 -16.36 -4.10 -7.21
CA LEU A 659 -16.91 -4.83 -6.04
C LEU A 659 -18.41 -4.51 -5.85
N PRO A 660 -19.35 -4.96 -6.71
CA PRO A 660 -20.72 -5.10 -6.29
C PRO A 660 -20.81 -6.38 -5.46
N ASN A 661 -21.17 -6.25 -4.17
CA ASN A 661 -21.64 -7.35 -3.31
C ASN A 661 -20.67 -8.49 -2.94
N ALA A 662 -19.34 -8.33 -3.06
CA ALA A 662 -18.44 -9.27 -2.38
C ALA A 662 -18.52 -9.04 -0.86
N SER A 663 -19.12 -10.00 -0.17
CA SER A 663 -19.07 -10.14 1.28
C SER A 663 -17.61 -10.34 1.69
N ASN A 664 -16.91 -9.25 1.95
CA ASN A 664 -15.58 -9.28 2.54
C ASN A 664 -15.71 -9.94 3.92
N MET A 665 -15.49 -11.26 4.00
CA MET A 665 -15.53 -11.99 5.26
C MET A 665 -14.27 -11.70 6.08
N VAL A 666 -14.48 -11.58 7.39
CA VAL A 666 -13.44 -11.30 8.37
C VAL A 666 -13.01 -12.62 9.01
N PHE A 667 -11.71 -12.89 9.01
CA PHE A 667 -11.15 -14.09 9.62
C PHE A 667 -10.21 -13.75 10.77
N LEU A 668 -10.07 -14.71 11.70
CA LEU A 668 -9.05 -14.72 12.74
C LEU A 668 -7.92 -15.66 12.32
N SER A 669 -6.78 -15.08 11.97
CA SER A 669 -5.58 -15.80 11.54
C SER A 669 -4.45 -15.67 12.56
N ASP A 670 -3.55 -16.65 12.65
CA ASP A 670 -2.36 -16.52 13.50
C ASP A 670 -1.48 -15.35 13.03
N CYS A 671 -1.24 -14.36 13.91
CA CYS A 671 -0.45 -13.17 13.58
C CYS A 671 0.98 -13.51 13.10
N SER A 672 1.52 -14.66 13.49
CA SER A 672 2.88 -15.10 13.11
C SER A 672 2.97 -15.65 11.68
N SER A 673 1.84 -16.02 11.08
CA SER A 673 1.75 -16.52 9.70
C SER A 673 1.64 -15.41 8.65
N ILE A 674 1.41 -14.17 9.08
CA ILE A 674 1.17 -13.01 8.21
C ILE A 674 2.51 -12.38 7.79
N LYS A 675 3.16 -12.96 6.78
CA LYS A 675 4.47 -12.48 6.30
C LYS A 675 4.40 -11.31 5.32
N ASN A 676 3.22 -10.96 4.79
CA ASN A 676 3.04 -9.89 3.81
C ASN A 676 1.92 -8.91 4.22
N ILE A 677 2.29 -7.95 5.07
CA ILE A 677 1.38 -6.99 5.71
C ILE A 677 0.92 -5.87 4.77
N GLU A 678 1.62 -5.62 3.66
CA GLU A 678 1.32 -4.47 2.79
C GLU A 678 0.13 -4.67 1.85
N GLN A 679 -0.32 -5.92 1.64
CA GLN A 679 -1.38 -6.25 0.67
C GLN A 679 -2.74 -6.59 1.29
N ARG A 680 -2.92 -6.47 2.61
CA ARG A 680 -4.19 -6.78 3.29
C ARG A 680 -4.75 -5.60 4.10
N GLN A 681 -6.07 -5.62 4.26
CA GLN A 681 -6.92 -4.52 4.73
C GLN A 681 -6.52 -3.99 6.10
N LYS A 682 -6.10 -2.70 6.18
CA LYS A 682 -5.74 -2.05 7.45
C LYS A 682 -6.97 -1.34 8.02
N TRP A 683 -7.09 -1.33 9.35
CA TRP A 683 -8.20 -0.71 10.06
C TRP A 683 -7.74 0.55 10.79
N MET A 684 -8.49 1.64 10.64
CA MET A 684 -8.23 2.96 11.20
C MET A 684 -9.43 3.43 12.00
N TYR A 685 -9.20 3.84 13.25
CA TYR A 685 -10.24 4.50 14.03
C TYR A 685 -10.48 5.91 13.50
N ASP A 686 -11.72 6.22 13.13
CA ASP A 686 -12.18 7.56 12.77
C ASP A 686 -12.68 8.31 14.02
N PRO A 687 -11.93 9.30 14.51
CA PRO A 687 -12.31 10.05 15.70
C PRO A 687 -13.51 10.98 15.48
N GLN A 688 -13.82 11.36 14.24
CA GLN A 688 -14.93 12.28 13.95
C GLN A 688 -16.29 11.59 14.04
N ASN A 689 -16.34 10.28 13.73
CA ASN A 689 -17.57 9.50 13.66
C ASN A 689 -17.63 8.33 14.66
N SER A 690 -16.59 8.13 15.48
CA SER A 690 -16.48 7.05 16.47
C SER A 690 -16.66 5.63 15.89
N ARG A 691 -16.00 5.35 14.75
CA ARG A 691 -16.10 4.05 14.05
C ARG A 691 -14.71 3.50 13.70
N ILE A 692 -14.61 2.19 13.52
CA ILE A 692 -13.43 1.54 12.95
C ILE A 692 -13.66 1.41 11.44
N LEU A 693 -12.85 2.11 10.66
CA LEU A 693 -12.90 2.17 9.20
C LEU A 693 -11.84 1.27 8.61
N SER A 694 -12.16 0.59 7.52
CA SER A 694 -11.13 0.05 6.65
C SER A 694 -10.51 1.14 5.79
N ASN A 695 -9.18 1.15 5.71
CA ASN A 695 -8.45 2.08 4.85
C ASN A 695 -8.37 1.66 3.37
N ILE A 696 -8.87 0.47 3.00
CA ILE A 696 -8.82 -0.04 1.62
C ILE A 696 -10.15 0.12 0.91
N ASP A 697 -11.26 -0.24 1.56
CA ASP A 697 -12.59 -0.26 0.93
C ASP A 697 -13.59 0.74 1.55
N GLY A 698 -13.18 1.48 2.59
CA GLY A 698 -14.03 2.48 3.25
C GLY A 698 -15.25 1.88 3.95
N LYS A 699 -15.22 0.60 4.34
CA LYS A 699 -16.27 -0.06 5.14
C LYS A 699 -16.07 0.13 6.65
N CYS A 700 -17.14 -0.04 7.41
CA CYS A 700 -17.22 0.19 8.84
C CYS A 700 -17.44 -1.13 9.60
N LEU A 701 -16.74 -1.35 10.71
CA LEU A 701 -16.94 -2.50 11.60
C LEU A 701 -18.13 -2.25 12.56
N THR A 702 -19.12 -3.15 12.61
CA THR A 702 -20.29 -3.09 13.52
C THR A 702 -20.57 -4.47 14.14
N ILE A 703 -21.38 -4.52 15.20
CA ILE A 703 -21.87 -5.78 15.79
C ILE A 703 -23.38 -5.81 15.58
N GLU A 704 -23.93 -6.89 15.01
CA GLU A 704 -25.37 -7.10 14.85
C GLU A 704 -25.77 -8.40 15.57
N GLN A 705 -26.94 -8.45 16.22
CA GLN A 705 -27.51 -9.68 16.76
C GLN A 705 -28.78 -10.02 15.99
N CYS A 706 -28.84 -11.21 15.40
CA CYS A 706 -30.06 -11.78 14.83
C CYS A 706 -30.65 -12.81 15.79
N ASP A 707 -31.97 -12.79 15.95
CA ASP A 707 -32.71 -13.68 16.85
C ASP A 707 -32.64 -15.14 16.39
N SER A 708 -31.67 -15.88 16.93
CA SER A 708 -31.83 -17.26 17.39
C SER A 708 -30.52 -17.71 18.05
N GLY A 709 -30.50 -17.69 19.38
CA GLY A 709 -29.55 -18.44 20.23
C GLY A 709 -28.07 -18.41 19.83
N ASP A 710 -27.30 -17.58 20.54
CA ASP A 710 -25.83 -17.48 20.49
C ASP A 710 -25.22 -17.09 19.14
N THR A 711 -24.84 -15.82 19.01
CA THR A 711 -23.59 -15.38 18.33
C THR A 711 -23.39 -13.87 18.58
N ASN A 712 -22.20 -13.48 19.02
CA ASN A 712 -21.74 -12.11 19.19
C ASN A 712 -20.78 -11.78 18.03
N ASP A 713 -21.25 -11.89 16.79
CA ASP A 713 -20.38 -11.83 15.62
C ASP A 713 -20.09 -10.40 15.15
N LEU A 714 -18.85 -10.21 14.71
CA LEU A 714 -18.32 -8.96 14.17
C LEU A 714 -18.70 -8.86 12.68
N ILE A 715 -19.45 -7.83 12.26
CA ILE A 715 -19.93 -7.69 10.88
C ILE A 715 -19.38 -6.41 10.23
N ILE A 716 -18.99 -6.49 8.95
CA ILE A 716 -18.58 -5.34 8.14
C ILE A 716 -19.77 -4.78 7.37
N THR A 717 -20.05 -3.49 7.50
CA THR A 717 -21.11 -2.79 6.73
C THR A 717 -20.55 -1.63 5.91
N SER A 718 -21.29 -1.19 4.89
CA SER A 718 -20.95 0.05 4.17
C SER A 718 -21.08 1.25 5.08
N CYS A 719 -20.11 2.18 5.05
CA CYS A 719 -20.17 3.38 5.89
C CYS A 719 -21.30 4.36 5.52
N TYR A 720 -21.94 4.14 4.36
CA TYR A 720 -23.21 4.74 3.99
C TYR A 720 -24.34 3.73 4.23
N ILE A 721 -25.21 4.04 5.18
CA ILE A 721 -26.53 3.42 5.27
C ILE A 721 -27.42 4.29 4.39
N ASP A 722 -27.81 3.78 3.23
CA ASP A 722 -28.93 4.34 2.50
C ASP A 722 -30.18 4.09 3.34
N ASN A 723 -30.75 5.15 3.93
CA ASN A 723 -31.97 5.08 4.74
C ASN A 723 -33.19 4.52 3.97
N SER A 724 -33.05 4.22 2.68
CA SER A 724 -34.11 3.66 1.83
C SER A 724 -34.12 2.13 1.72
N LYS A 725 -33.13 1.40 2.26
CA LYS A 725 -33.14 -0.08 2.31
C LYS A 725 -32.54 -0.62 3.61
N ALA A 726 -33.36 -0.66 4.67
CA ALA A 726 -33.01 -1.36 5.90
C ALA A 726 -33.25 -2.88 5.76
N PRO A 727 -32.28 -3.77 6.09
CA PRO A 727 -32.63 -5.03 6.71
C PRO A 727 -33.05 -4.76 8.17
N CYS A 728 -33.99 -5.55 8.68
CA CYS A 728 -34.57 -5.50 10.03
C CYS A 728 -35.58 -4.37 10.29
N GLN A 729 -36.87 -4.65 10.02
CA GLN A 729 -38.00 -3.88 10.56
C GLN A 729 -38.34 -4.38 11.97
N GLY A 730 -37.98 -3.63 13.02
CA GLY A 730 -38.43 -3.92 14.38
C GLY A 730 -37.84 -2.97 15.43
N LYS A 731 -38.70 -2.14 16.04
CA LYS A 731 -38.48 -1.16 17.14
C LYS A 731 -37.05 -1.05 17.69
N ASN A 732 -36.27 -0.14 17.08
CA ASN A 732 -34.85 0.10 17.34
C ASN A 732 -34.52 0.50 18.79
N GLN A 733 -33.44 -0.08 19.31
CA GLN A 733 -32.79 0.32 20.56
C GLN A 733 -32.04 1.65 20.37
N GLN A 734 -32.22 2.59 21.28
CA GLN A 734 -31.56 3.91 21.26
C GLN A 734 -30.21 3.84 21.99
N TRP A 735 -29.20 4.54 21.48
CA TRP A 735 -27.86 4.63 22.05
C TRP A 735 -27.60 6.07 22.51
N THR A 736 -27.00 6.24 23.68
CA THR A 736 -26.62 7.55 24.21
C THR A 736 -25.12 7.62 24.51
N ILE A 737 -24.50 8.73 24.11
CA ILE A 737 -23.11 9.04 24.41
C ILE A 737 -23.07 9.66 25.81
N ASP A 738 -22.42 8.98 26.76
CA ASP A 738 -22.11 9.57 28.06
C ASP A 738 -20.83 10.40 27.93
N ILE A 739 -21.00 11.70 27.74
CA ILE A 739 -19.92 12.66 27.49
C ILE A 739 -18.94 12.72 28.69
N ASN A 740 -19.40 12.42 29.90
CA ASN A 740 -18.56 12.43 31.10
C ASN A 740 -17.69 11.17 31.21
N LYS A 741 -18.07 10.06 30.56
CA LYS A 741 -17.37 8.77 30.64
C LYS A 741 -16.68 8.35 29.34
N GLN A 742 -16.86 9.10 28.25
CA GLN A 742 -16.34 8.75 26.91
C GLN A 742 -16.76 7.34 26.45
N THR A 743 -17.97 6.90 26.81
CA THR A 743 -18.50 5.58 26.44
C THR A 743 -19.82 5.71 25.69
N ILE A 744 -20.07 4.73 24.81
CA ILE A 744 -21.36 4.60 24.11
C ILE A 744 -22.18 3.55 24.87
N VAL A 745 -23.37 3.94 25.33
CA VAL A 745 -24.23 3.12 26.20
C VAL A 745 -25.50 2.71 25.45
N SER A 746 -25.79 1.40 25.40
CA SER A 746 -27.09 0.90 24.95
C SER A 746 -28.15 1.16 26.01
N GLN A 747 -29.29 1.76 25.64
CA GLN A 747 -30.36 2.06 26.61
C GLN A 747 -31.24 0.87 27.01
N LEU A 748 -31.07 -0.32 26.40
CA LEU A 748 -31.94 -1.48 26.66
C LEU A 748 -31.27 -2.63 27.43
N ASN A 749 -29.94 -2.76 27.41
CA ASN A 749 -29.25 -3.90 28.04
C ASN A 749 -27.97 -3.54 28.80
N GLY A 750 -27.61 -2.26 28.93
CA GLY A 750 -26.47 -1.84 29.74
C GLY A 750 -25.11 -2.35 29.26
N LYS A 751 -24.98 -2.79 28.00
CA LYS A 751 -23.68 -3.15 27.39
C LYS A 751 -22.90 -1.88 27.03
N PHE A 752 -21.57 -1.92 27.19
CA PHE A 752 -20.69 -0.77 26.99
C PHE A 752 -19.62 -1.07 25.94
N LEU A 753 -19.37 -0.11 25.04
CA LEU A 753 -18.16 -0.06 24.23
C LEU A 753 -17.20 0.93 24.90
N SER A 754 -16.02 0.45 25.32
CA SER A 754 -14.97 1.30 25.87
C SER A 754 -13.73 1.31 24.97
N VAL A 755 -13.36 2.50 24.50
CA VAL A 755 -12.07 2.76 23.86
C VAL A 755 -11.19 3.39 24.93
N HIS A 756 -10.19 2.66 25.41
CA HIS A 756 -9.33 3.14 26.51
C HIS A 756 -8.16 4.00 26.00
N ASN A 757 -8.18 5.26 26.46
CA ASN A 757 -7.19 6.34 26.57
C ASN A 757 -5.86 6.38 25.76
N GLN A 758 -5.63 7.58 25.21
CA GLN A 758 -4.40 8.37 24.94
C GLN A 758 -3.17 7.81 24.22
N ASN A 759 -3.02 6.50 23.97
CA ASN A 759 -1.88 5.98 23.19
C ASN A 759 -2.22 4.78 22.28
N LYS A 760 -3.44 4.75 21.69
CA LYS A 760 -3.85 3.87 20.57
C LYS A 760 -3.64 2.35 20.80
N ARG A 761 -4.32 1.68 21.75
CA ARG A 761 -4.02 0.23 21.97
C ARG A 761 -5.12 -0.78 22.26
N ILE A 762 -6.36 -0.48 22.64
CA ILE A 762 -7.30 -1.56 23.05
C ILE A 762 -8.76 -1.30 22.64
N VAL A 763 -9.41 -2.28 22.01
CA VAL A 763 -10.87 -2.38 21.81
C VAL A 763 -11.38 -3.53 22.67
N SER A 764 -12.26 -3.26 23.64
CA SER A 764 -12.85 -4.29 24.51
C SER A 764 -14.37 -4.35 24.33
N VAL A 765 -14.90 -5.55 24.15
CA VAL A 765 -16.35 -5.84 24.15
C VAL A 765 -16.63 -6.62 25.43
N SER A 766 -17.34 -6.02 26.39
CA SER A 766 -17.63 -6.64 27.69
C SER A 766 -19.12 -6.96 27.85
N SER A 767 -19.41 -8.16 28.36
CA SER A 767 -20.71 -8.53 28.93
C SER A 767 -20.68 -8.35 30.45
N CYS A 768 -21.85 -8.20 31.09
CA CYS A 768 -21.94 -8.02 32.56
C CYS A 768 -21.54 -9.26 33.38
N SER A 769 -21.32 -10.42 32.74
CA SER A 769 -20.62 -11.56 33.32
C SER A 769 -19.20 -11.55 32.79
N GLN A 770 -18.21 -11.28 33.65
CA GLN A 770 -16.78 -11.18 33.32
C GLN A 770 -16.17 -12.44 32.64
N SER A 771 -16.96 -13.46 32.32
CA SER A 771 -16.54 -14.71 31.68
C SER A 771 -16.42 -14.64 30.16
N ASP A 772 -17.09 -13.71 29.45
CA ASP A 772 -17.16 -13.68 27.97
C ASP A 772 -16.68 -12.36 27.34
N SER A 773 -15.80 -11.62 28.03
CA SER A 773 -15.25 -10.37 27.47
C SER A 773 -14.09 -10.65 26.51
N GLN A 774 -14.20 -10.22 25.25
CA GLN A 774 -13.12 -10.27 24.27
C GLN A 774 -12.36 -8.94 24.24
N THR A 775 -11.03 -9.00 24.24
CA THR A 775 -10.16 -7.82 24.19
C THR A 775 -9.23 -7.89 22.99
N TRP A 776 -9.07 -6.78 22.27
CA TRP A 776 -8.29 -6.68 21.04
C TRP A 776 -7.28 -5.54 21.14
N ILE A 777 -6.04 -5.79 20.73
CA ILE A 777 -4.95 -4.82 20.69
C ILE A 777 -4.63 -4.45 19.25
N TRP A 778 -4.59 -3.15 18.95
CA TRP A 778 -4.12 -2.68 17.66
C TRP A 778 -2.58 -2.60 17.62
N ASP A 779 -1.95 -3.34 16.71
CA ASP A 779 -0.51 -3.32 16.49
C ASP A 779 -0.16 -2.24 15.44
N GLN A 780 0.52 -1.18 15.88
CA GLN A 780 0.93 -0.06 15.03
C GLN A 780 2.02 -0.40 14.02
N THR A 781 2.79 -1.45 14.27
CA THR A 781 3.90 -1.87 13.39
C THR A 781 3.34 -2.53 12.13
N ASN A 782 2.26 -3.28 12.31
CA ASN A 782 1.70 -4.16 11.29
C ASN A 782 0.29 -3.74 10.81
N GLY A 783 -0.37 -2.82 11.50
CA GLY A 783 -1.70 -2.32 11.13
C GLY A 783 -2.85 -3.30 11.37
N LEU A 784 -2.66 -4.31 12.23
CA LEU A 784 -3.60 -5.41 12.49
C LEU A 784 -4.26 -5.29 13.88
N LEU A 785 -5.48 -5.81 14.02
CA LEU A 785 -6.17 -5.98 15.31
C LEU A 785 -5.89 -7.39 15.85
N LYS A 786 -5.16 -7.51 16.96
CA LYS A 786 -4.75 -8.77 17.58
C LYS A 786 -5.61 -9.07 18.82
N HIS A 787 -6.26 -10.23 18.87
CA HIS A 787 -6.98 -10.69 20.05
C HIS A 787 -5.99 -10.92 21.21
N THR A 788 -6.31 -10.45 22.42
CA THR A 788 -5.41 -10.52 23.58
C THR A 788 -5.23 -11.92 24.12
N ASP A 789 -6.25 -12.78 24.00
CA ASP A 789 -6.28 -14.02 24.76
C ASP A 789 -5.65 -15.19 23.99
N ASN A 790 -5.74 -15.15 22.66
CA ASN A 790 -5.22 -16.21 21.78
C ASN A 790 -4.20 -15.68 20.75
N GLY A 791 -3.95 -14.37 20.71
CA GLY A 791 -2.93 -13.78 19.87
C GLY A 791 -3.22 -13.80 18.37
N GLN A 792 -4.46 -14.07 17.93
CA GLN A 792 -4.86 -14.08 16.52
C GLN A 792 -5.18 -12.67 15.99
N CYS A 793 -4.93 -12.41 14.71
CA CYS A 793 -5.13 -11.14 14.03
C CYS A 793 -6.39 -11.15 13.14
N LEU A 794 -7.12 -10.02 13.14
CA LEU A 794 -8.28 -9.76 12.29
C LEU A 794 -7.82 -9.44 10.86
N THR A 795 -8.23 -10.24 9.87
CA THR A 795 -7.88 -10.02 8.45
C THR A 795 -9.12 -10.00 7.57
N VAL A 796 -9.06 -9.21 6.47
CA VAL A 796 -10.01 -9.28 5.37
C VAL A 796 -9.25 -9.80 4.17
N GLU A 797 -9.66 -10.94 3.65
CA GLU A 797 -9.22 -11.41 2.36
C GLU A 797 -10.21 -10.96 1.29
N GLN A 798 -9.70 -10.54 0.13
CA GLN A 798 -10.54 -10.47 -1.05
C GLN A 798 -11.06 -11.89 -1.30
N SER A 799 -12.37 -12.05 -1.19
CA SER A 799 -13.01 -13.35 -1.29
C SER A 799 -13.00 -13.92 -2.71
N ILE A 800 -12.67 -13.09 -3.70
CA ILE A 800 -12.46 -13.47 -5.08
C ILE A 800 -11.06 -13.08 -5.51
N GLU A 801 -10.39 -13.97 -6.24
CA GLU A 801 -9.05 -13.72 -6.78
C GLU A 801 -9.00 -14.05 -8.27
N ILE A 802 -8.17 -13.29 -8.98
CA ILE A 802 -7.80 -13.61 -10.35
C ILE A 802 -6.29 -13.79 -10.39
N TRP A 803 -5.85 -14.93 -10.90
CA TRP A 803 -4.45 -15.19 -11.21
C TRP A 803 -4.27 -15.28 -12.71
N ALA A 804 -3.15 -14.79 -13.22
CA ALA A 804 -2.83 -14.86 -14.63
C ALA A 804 -1.34 -15.08 -14.88
N GLY A 805 -1.02 -15.80 -15.96
CA GLY A 805 0.34 -16.00 -16.43
C GLY A 805 0.39 -16.24 -17.94
N PRO A 806 1.36 -15.65 -18.65
CA PRO A 806 1.50 -15.85 -20.09
C PRO A 806 1.95 -17.28 -20.41
N LEU A 807 1.55 -17.77 -21.59
CA LEU A 807 1.93 -19.07 -22.14
C LEU A 807 2.77 -18.90 -23.40
N PHE A 808 3.52 -19.93 -23.77
CA PHE A 808 4.45 -19.90 -24.89
C PHE A 808 3.80 -19.54 -26.24
N ASP A 809 2.55 -19.98 -26.46
CA ASP A 809 1.80 -19.71 -27.69
C ASP A 809 1.17 -18.30 -27.75
N GLY A 810 1.44 -17.44 -26.76
CA GLY A 810 0.90 -16.07 -26.68
C GLY A 810 -0.48 -15.97 -26.02
N SER A 811 -1.08 -17.09 -25.61
CA SER A 811 -2.27 -17.10 -24.77
C SER A 811 -1.95 -16.80 -23.29
N GLN A 812 -2.99 -16.57 -22.48
CA GLN A 812 -2.91 -16.38 -21.02
C GLN A 812 -3.60 -17.55 -20.32
N ALA A 813 -2.93 -18.16 -19.34
CA ALA A 813 -3.60 -18.97 -18.33
C ALA A 813 -4.24 -18.03 -17.31
N VAL A 814 -5.52 -18.22 -17.01
CA VAL A 814 -6.25 -17.41 -16.04
C VAL A 814 -6.97 -18.32 -15.05
N LEU A 815 -6.85 -18.06 -13.76
CA LEU A 815 -7.57 -18.75 -12.71
C LEU A 815 -8.48 -17.77 -11.99
N LEU A 816 -9.78 -18.05 -11.98
CA LEU A 816 -10.77 -17.32 -11.20
C LEU A 816 -11.06 -18.15 -9.95
N LEU A 817 -10.67 -17.66 -8.77
CA LEU A 817 -10.76 -18.39 -7.50
C LEU A 817 -11.76 -17.71 -6.57
N ASN A 818 -12.70 -18.49 -6.03
CA ASN A 818 -13.58 -18.05 -4.95
C ASN A 818 -13.05 -18.59 -3.61
N ARG A 819 -12.49 -17.71 -2.78
CA ARG A 819 -12.01 -18.00 -1.41
C ARG A 819 -13.12 -17.90 -0.36
N ASN A 820 -14.34 -17.49 -0.70
CA ASN A 820 -15.42 -17.47 0.28
C ASN A 820 -15.67 -18.88 0.83
N SER A 821 -15.90 -18.96 2.14
CA SER A 821 -16.28 -20.19 2.84
C SER A 821 -17.77 -20.51 2.77
N SER A 822 -18.60 -19.59 2.23
CA SER A 822 -20.06 -19.65 2.41
C SER A 822 -20.88 -19.31 1.16
N THR A 823 -20.38 -18.46 0.26
CA THR A 823 -21.14 -17.96 -0.90
C THR A 823 -20.48 -18.36 -2.21
N SER A 824 -21.31 -18.63 -3.22
CA SER A 824 -20.87 -18.67 -4.62
C SER A 824 -20.71 -17.25 -5.15
N GLU A 825 -19.76 -17.04 -6.06
CA GLU A 825 -19.43 -15.72 -6.60
C GLU A 825 -19.32 -15.73 -8.12
N ILE A 826 -19.61 -14.58 -8.73
CA ILE A 826 -19.40 -14.35 -10.17
C ILE A 826 -18.15 -13.48 -10.32
N ILE A 827 -17.15 -13.97 -11.05
CA ILE A 827 -15.86 -13.29 -11.23
C ILE A 827 -15.74 -12.84 -12.68
N THR A 828 -15.38 -11.57 -12.88
CA THR A 828 -15.13 -10.99 -14.21
C THR A 828 -13.66 -10.64 -14.37
N VAL A 829 -13.02 -11.15 -15.42
CA VAL A 829 -11.67 -10.77 -15.84
C VAL A 829 -11.73 -9.86 -17.06
N LYS A 830 -11.12 -8.68 -17.00
CA LYS A 830 -10.98 -7.80 -18.17
C LYS A 830 -9.65 -8.05 -18.88
N TRP A 831 -9.63 -7.87 -20.19
CA TRP A 831 -8.40 -7.94 -20.97
C TRP A 831 -7.37 -6.90 -20.53
N THR A 832 -7.83 -5.74 -20.05
CA THR A 832 -6.95 -4.71 -19.48
C THR A 832 -6.22 -5.18 -18.21
N ASP A 833 -6.85 -6.04 -17.41
CA ASP A 833 -6.24 -6.60 -16.19
C ASP A 833 -5.13 -7.61 -16.56
N LEU A 834 -5.23 -8.23 -17.75
CA LEU A 834 -4.20 -9.11 -18.33
C LEU A 834 -3.11 -8.34 -19.11
N GLY A 835 -3.16 -7.00 -19.11
CA GLY A 835 -2.23 -6.16 -19.85
C GLY A 835 -2.50 -6.06 -21.35
N TRP A 836 -3.68 -6.48 -21.82
CA TRP A 836 -4.08 -6.38 -23.22
C TRP A 836 -4.95 -5.14 -23.50
N PRO A 837 -5.01 -4.66 -24.77
CA PRO A 837 -5.89 -3.57 -25.15
C PRO A 837 -7.37 -3.89 -24.89
N ALA A 838 -8.16 -2.89 -24.49
CA ALA A 838 -9.59 -3.05 -24.21
C ALA A 838 -10.42 -3.50 -25.43
N ASN A 839 -9.94 -3.27 -26.65
CA ASN A 839 -10.58 -3.62 -27.91
C ASN A 839 -10.15 -4.99 -28.45
N GLN A 840 -9.54 -5.85 -27.63
CA GLN A 840 -9.11 -7.19 -28.02
C GLN A 840 -10.28 -8.20 -28.01
N TRP A 841 -10.37 -9.04 -29.03
CA TRP A 841 -11.19 -10.25 -29.02
C TRP A 841 -10.35 -11.44 -28.53
N ALA A 842 -10.91 -12.32 -27.71
CA ALA A 842 -10.22 -13.53 -27.28
C ALA A 842 -11.16 -14.73 -27.19
N ARG A 843 -10.63 -15.91 -27.52
CA ARG A 843 -11.28 -17.20 -27.30
C ARG A 843 -11.01 -17.67 -25.87
N VAL A 844 -12.04 -18.11 -25.16
CA VAL A 844 -11.96 -18.62 -23.80
C VAL A 844 -12.27 -20.11 -23.79
N ARG A 845 -11.38 -20.91 -23.20
CA ARG A 845 -11.56 -22.35 -22.96
C ARG A 845 -11.47 -22.66 -21.47
N ASP A 846 -12.40 -23.44 -20.96
CA ASP A 846 -12.41 -23.97 -19.60
C ASP A 846 -11.66 -25.31 -19.56
N LEU A 847 -10.61 -25.38 -18.74
CA LEU A 847 -9.67 -26.51 -18.68
C LEU A 847 -10.19 -27.67 -17.81
N TRP A 848 -11.09 -27.40 -16.87
CA TRP A 848 -11.73 -28.43 -16.07
C TRP A 848 -12.94 -29.02 -16.78
N ALA A 849 -13.76 -28.17 -17.42
CA ALA A 849 -14.86 -28.63 -18.26
C ALA A 849 -14.40 -29.18 -19.63
N ARG A 850 -13.12 -28.98 -20.00
CA ARG A 850 -12.51 -29.34 -21.30
C ARG A 850 -13.33 -28.82 -22.49
N LYS A 851 -13.84 -27.59 -22.36
CA LYS A 851 -14.85 -27.03 -23.26
C LYS A 851 -14.49 -25.61 -23.66
N ASP A 852 -14.62 -25.32 -24.95
CA ASP A 852 -14.56 -23.95 -25.44
C ASP A 852 -15.83 -23.21 -25.00
N VAL A 853 -15.63 -22.15 -24.22
CA VAL A 853 -16.72 -21.36 -23.63
C VAL A 853 -17.29 -20.38 -24.66
N GLY A 854 -16.42 -19.81 -25.50
CA GLY A 854 -16.82 -18.89 -26.56
C GLY A 854 -15.75 -17.89 -26.93
N ILE A 855 -16.15 -16.85 -27.67
CA ILE A 855 -15.32 -15.71 -28.05
C ILE A 855 -15.91 -14.46 -27.39
N PHE A 856 -15.06 -13.70 -26.70
CA PHE A 856 -15.48 -12.56 -25.90
C PHE A 856 -14.69 -11.30 -26.26
N PHE A 857 -15.36 -10.16 -26.18
CA PHE A 857 -14.78 -8.84 -26.43
C PHE A 857 -14.56 -8.13 -25.10
N SER A 858 -13.38 -7.52 -24.92
CA SER A 858 -12.96 -6.72 -23.74
C SER A 858 -12.85 -7.45 -22.37
N SER A 859 -13.68 -8.47 -22.10
CA SER A 859 -13.70 -9.18 -20.81
C SER A 859 -14.42 -10.52 -20.90
N TYR A 860 -14.25 -11.37 -19.89
CA TYR A 860 -15.02 -12.58 -19.65
C TYR A 860 -15.59 -12.58 -18.23
N THR A 861 -16.85 -12.98 -18.09
CA THR A 861 -17.54 -13.15 -16.79
C THR A 861 -17.88 -14.61 -16.61
N SER A 862 -17.47 -15.19 -15.49
CA SER A 862 -17.73 -16.59 -15.16
C SER A 862 -19.22 -16.83 -14.87
N PRO A 863 -19.68 -18.10 -14.99
CA PRO A 863 -20.81 -18.58 -14.19
C PRO A 863 -20.54 -18.44 -12.68
N GLU A 864 -21.54 -18.70 -11.85
CA GLU A 864 -21.33 -18.78 -10.39
C GLU A 864 -20.26 -19.84 -10.06
N ILE A 865 -19.23 -19.42 -9.33
CA ILE A 865 -18.13 -20.24 -8.83
C ILE A 865 -18.45 -20.52 -7.36
N GLU A 866 -18.66 -21.78 -7.01
CA GLU A 866 -18.96 -22.19 -5.64
C GLU A 866 -17.87 -21.82 -4.63
N ARG A 867 -18.20 -21.83 -3.33
CA ARG A 867 -17.23 -21.63 -2.25
C ARG A 867 -16.01 -22.55 -2.43
N HIS A 868 -14.83 -21.99 -2.26
CA HIS A 868 -13.54 -22.68 -2.42
C HIS A 868 -13.30 -23.32 -3.79
N ALA A 869 -14.10 -22.99 -4.81
CA ALA A 869 -13.97 -23.51 -6.16
C ALA A 869 -13.16 -22.55 -7.06
N VAL A 870 -12.74 -23.07 -8.21
CA VAL A 870 -12.06 -22.31 -9.26
C VAL A 870 -12.71 -22.53 -10.62
N GLN A 871 -12.56 -21.53 -11.50
CA GLN A 871 -12.61 -21.73 -12.93
C GLN A 871 -11.22 -21.46 -13.52
N MET A 872 -10.60 -22.49 -14.11
CA MET A 872 -9.30 -22.36 -14.78
C MET A 872 -9.49 -22.28 -16.29
N LEU A 873 -8.94 -21.23 -16.89
CA LEU A 873 -9.17 -20.84 -18.26
C LEU A 873 -7.86 -20.73 -19.03
N LYS A 874 -7.91 -21.09 -20.32
CA LYS A 874 -6.92 -20.66 -21.31
C LYS A 874 -7.58 -19.63 -22.21
N ILE A 875 -7.00 -18.43 -22.26
CA ILE A 875 -7.54 -17.29 -22.99
C ILE A 875 -6.58 -16.96 -24.13
N THR A 876 -7.04 -17.13 -25.36
CA THR A 876 -6.22 -16.95 -26.57
C THR A 876 -6.67 -15.69 -27.32
N PRO A 877 -5.81 -14.67 -27.49
CA PRO A 877 -6.17 -13.48 -28.26
C PRO A 877 -6.39 -13.84 -29.73
N ILE A 878 -7.39 -13.23 -30.35
CA ILE A 878 -7.70 -13.36 -31.78
C ILE A 878 -7.13 -12.13 -32.48
N GLN A 879 -6.20 -12.34 -33.42
CA GLN A 879 -5.62 -11.26 -34.21
C GLN A 879 -6.62 -10.65 -35.19
#